data_AF-A0A100IJD9-F1
#
_entry.id   AF-A0A100IJD9-F1
#
_cell.length_a   1.000
_cell.length_b   1.000
_cell.length_c   1.000
_cell.angle_alpha   90.00
_cell.angle_beta   90.00
_cell.angle_gamma   90.00
#
_symmetry.space_group_name_H-M   'P 1'
#
loop_
_entity.id
_entity.type
_entity.pdbx_description
1 polymer ?
#
loop_
_entity_poly.entity_id
_entity_poly.type
_entity_poly.pdbx_seq_one_letter_code
_entity_poly.pdbx_strand_id
1 'polypeptide(L)'
;MVSPAQSLRDQWKEPSDIFTVLLIIGGDIVQQALGAVSGGFLTPVAFSYGWVAYAVSALLSATGDGRLMPETPITNLRVINLKSGYCRWNRSWVLGRVFQDYEHWMPSAVRERLEEHPSRNSDEEKKVPGLLPGGRQPEVALCVAVYHWSTKGNSLARPGHDWVWWTGLLVSLIQIAISAVPFGIYGDWRVFLVTVSGTVLAYAAGALPGWRKEKWACRRGSGKDVALTLGNGSTHVVIVHGGHPDGLDLEDLAGAEVRHSGAATSNRRSISRMIESCNTTRFLITFLAILWLVLLITSQAIESHTWYLVGVGGLGMIQNLIVAGAPRFPEMLGIPIELSESSQGTPSVFAEYKVMYSLMELELGYKGFGRALLAEFFPGKLRDWEEKWWALTDNEERRVILDEKKRARFFKGFRGMTSHPSVCQRCWDRLYSREGFQTAWQAQFRPHDSGFSYKMNLGEIAISAKEGCTWCQFLNEQIPAQVGTDGPLHGEAKYTIAVRFRMRSGQEQRTLLALSLNDIWSQTFEVHTVDGDNAAEYIPTREMIWQVNSPATYSHAAKLISECTTGGHDQCHHRETLYLPTRVVDCLDPEHPKLHITQGGAPGRYTALSYRWGEAQPHRMQTHNLQSYCQEIPVHSLPQTIKDAIHCTQQLGIRFLWVDSLCIIQDSKEDKSREIPQIRKTFQNAFVTIVAASASQVGQGFLQDREPPPKAVSLPFRCDNNRIGTMWIREGTIDPREPIDTRAWCYEEKLLTQRALIFTTRTVRFQCQSHYLNIGNSNIAAWNADTRLPSTMMEPEEGDWAPLTYEESSALTIENTWASVLAEYTARDITQFRDRLIAFYGIAETFHRTWTHSQYLAGLWKHNLLEDLLWESDPPLHARPESYRAPSWSWAAVNGKVLRANTMHFWREDVPECEVVDCQVTLANEKMPYGEVTDGRLQLNASMTSIIWHPSQGKFYATSQGDSDKSEELHPGTLLGKCYPDSLQEIESEGMQQAYAIPLRSSRKTYHVIQGLIVLPCQGDYENQCFRRVGRFDIPLLKLWGDFDPDTLFGSTRQPVVII
;
A
#
# COMPACT_ATOMS: atom_id res chain seq x y z
N MET A 1 -32.42 -48.31 -26.11
CA MET A 1 -31.66 -47.75 -24.97
C MET A 1 -31.43 -46.29 -25.27
N VAL A 2 -32.06 -45.37 -24.53
CA VAL A 2 -31.82 -43.93 -24.69
C VAL A 2 -30.38 -43.65 -24.26
N SER A 3 -29.62 -42.87 -25.03
CA SER A 3 -28.23 -42.57 -24.66
C SER A 3 -28.20 -41.76 -23.36
N PRO A 4 -27.19 -41.93 -22.49
CA PRO A 4 -27.07 -41.14 -21.26
C PRO A 4 -27.14 -39.62 -21.50
N ALA A 5 -26.60 -39.16 -22.64
CA ALA A 5 -26.64 -37.75 -23.03
C ALA A 5 -28.06 -37.28 -23.42
N GLN A 6 -28.86 -38.12 -24.07
CA GLN A 6 -30.27 -37.81 -24.37
C GLN A 6 -31.12 -37.80 -23.10
N SER A 7 -30.93 -38.79 -22.23
CA SER A 7 -31.63 -38.84 -20.93
C SER A 7 -31.32 -37.61 -20.07
N LEU A 8 -30.06 -37.18 -20.01
CA LEU A 8 -29.69 -35.93 -19.34
C LEU A 8 -30.32 -34.71 -20.00
N ARG A 9 -30.26 -34.60 -21.34
CA ARG A 9 -30.84 -33.46 -22.06
C ARG A 9 -32.35 -33.36 -21.85
N ASP A 10 -33.05 -34.49 -21.83
CA ASP A 10 -34.49 -34.53 -21.59
C ASP A 10 -34.81 -34.14 -20.14
N GLN A 11 -34.00 -34.60 -19.17
CA GLN A 11 -34.11 -34.16 -17.76
C GLN A 11 -33.87 -32.65 -17.58
N TRP A 12 -32.98 -32.05 -18.36
CA TRP A 12 -32.73 -30.60 -18.32
C TRP A 12 -33.82 -29.78 -19.04
N LYS A 13 -34.54 -30.38 -19.98
CA LYS A 13 -35.68 -29.74 -20.64
C LYS A 13 -36.94 -29.78 -19.79
N GLU A 14 -37.28 -30.95 -19.25
CA GLU A 14 -38.43 -31.17 -18.37
C GLU A 14 -38.00 -32.07 -17.20
N PRO A 15 -37.60 -31.49 -16.06
CA PRO A 15 -37.17 -32.28 -14.92
C PRO A 15 -38.34 -33.11 -14.38
N SER A 16 -38.10 -34.42 -14.26
CA SER A 16 -39.09 -35.44 -13.88
C SER A 16 -39.23 -35.64 -12.36
N ASP A 17 -38.19 -35.32 -11.58
CA ASP A 17 -38.18 -35.43 -10.11
C ASP A 17 -37.91 -34.07 -9.44
N ILE A 18 -38.79 -33.10 -9.69
CA ILE A 18 -38.67 -31.75 -9.13
C ILE A 18 -39.05 -31.66 -7.65
N PHE A 19 -39.84 -32.61 -7.15
CA PHE A 19 -40.35 -32.57 -5.77
C PHE A 19 -39.25 -32.82 -4.74
N THR A 20 -38.27 -33.67 -5.07
CA THR A 20 -37.08 -33.87 -4.23
C THR A 20 -36.30 -32.57 -4.02
N VAL A 21 -36.26 -31.69 -5.02
CA VAL A 21 -35.61 -30.37 -4.93
C VAL A 21 -36.51 -29.35 -4.21
N LEU A 22 -37.80 -29.34 -4.51
CA LEU A 22 -38.76 -28.38 -3.95
C LEU A 22 -39.11 -28.63 -2.48
N LEU A 23 -38.94 -29.85 -1.99
CA LEU A 23 -39.15 -30.24 -0.59
C LEU A 23 -37.85 -30.21 0.24
N ILE A 24 -36.74 -29.70 -0.32
CA ILE A 24 -35.45 -29.65 0.38
C ILE A 24 -35.49 -28.74 1.62
N ILE A 25 -36.32 -27.69 1.59
CA ILE A 25 -36.59 -26.86 2.77
C ILE A 25 -37.73 -27.49 3.57
N GLY A 26 -37.42 -27.80 4.83
CA GLY A 26 -38.37 -28.37 5.79
C GLY A 26 -39.46 -27.41 6.25
N GLY A 27 -40.47 -27.97 6.90
CA GLY A 27 -41.59 -27.22 7.48
C GLY A 27 -41.21 -26.34 8.68
N ASP A 28 -40.04 -26.56 9.26
CA ASP A 28 -39.44 -25.77 10.35
C ASP A 28 -39.12 -24.34 9.91
N ILE A 29 -38.54 -24.15 8.72
CA ILE A 29 -38.25 -22.81 8.18
C ILE A 29 -39.54 -22.01 7.98
N VAL A 30 -40.59 -22.67 7.47
CA VAL A 30 -41.91 -22.06 7.31
C VAL A 30 -42.50 -21.66 8.67
N GLN A 31 -42.36 -22.51 9.69
CA GLN A 31 -42.83 -22.21 11.04
C GLN A 31 -42.09 -21.01 11.65
N GLN A 32 -40.78 -20.89 11.44
CA GLN A 32 -40.00 -19.73 11.89
C GLN A 32 -40.41 -18.44 11.15
N ALA A 33 -40.61 -18.52 9.83
CA ALA A 33 -41.10 -17.39 9.04
C ALA A 33 -42.48 -16.92 9.51
N LEU A 34 -43.39 -17.86 9.78
CA LEU A 34 -44.70 -17.57 10.37
C LEU A 34 -44.56 -16.94 11.76
N GLY A 35 -43.66 -17.42 12.61
CA GLY A 35 -43.34 -16.80 13.90
C GLY A 35 -42.98 -15.32 13.77
N ALA A 36 -42.20 -14.96 12.75
CA ALA A 36 -41.74 -13.60 12.50
C ALA A 36 -42.85 -12.61 12.10
N VAL A 37 -43.71 -12.98 11.14
CA VAL A 37 -44.69 -12.04 10.55
C VAL A 37 -46.14 -12.25 11.00
N SER A 38 -46.46 -13.35 11.68
CA SER A 38 -47.83 -13.63 12.13
C SER A 38 -48.32 -12.70 13.26
N GLY A 39 -49.64 -12.65 13.42
CA GLY A 39 -50.32 -11.87 14.46
C GLY A 39 -51.25 -10.78 13.93
N GLY A 40 -51.25 -10.52 12.63
CA GLY A 40 -52.20 -9.66 11.91
C GLY A 40 -53.34 -10.45 11.27
N PHE A 41 -54.21 -9.76 10.51
CA PHE A 41 -55.24 -10.40 9.68
C PHE A 41 -54.63 -11.02 8.40
N LEU A 42 -53.53 -10.44 7.92
CA LEU A 42 -52.79 -10.89 6.74
C LEU A 42 -51.36 -11.22 7.15
N THR A 43 -50.91 -12.44 6.83
CA THR A 43 -49.56 -12.93 7.15
C THR A 43 -48.87 -13.32 5.83
N PRO A 44 -48.11 -12.41 5.21
CA PRO A 44 -47.54 -12.62 3.89
C PRO A 44 -46.27 -13.48 3.96
N VAL A 45 -46.45 -14.79 3.96
CA VAL A 45 -45.37 -15.78 3.75
C VAL A 45 -45.67 -16.49 2.44
N ALA A 46 -44.72 -16.46 1.51
CA ALA A 46 -44.94 -16.92 0.13
C ALA A 46 -45.16 -18.43 0.06
N PHE A 47 -45.85 -18.88 -0.99
CA PHE A 47 -46.11 -20.30 -1.18
C PHE A 47 -44.83 -21.04 -1.55
N SER A 48 -44.53 -22.13 -0.84
CA SER A 48 -43.47 -23.07 -1.17
C SER A 48 -43.89 -24.48 -0.78
N TYR A 49 -43.22 -25.50 -1.30
CA TYR A 49 -43.58 -26.89 -0.99
C TYR A 49 -43.23 -27.30 0.46
N GLY A 50 -42.37 -26.55 1.15
CA GLY A 50 -42.11 -26.71 2.59
C GLY A 50 -43.36 -26.51 3.46
N TRP A 51 -44.40 -25.82 2.96
CA TRP A 51 -45.68 -25.69 3.65
C TRP A 51 -46.40 -27.01 3.88
N VAL A 52 -46.19 -28.00 3.00
CA VAL A 52 -46.79 -29.32 3.17
C VAL A 52 -46.17 -30.04 4.37
N ALA A 53 -44.84 -29.99 4.49
CA ALA A 53 -44.14 -30.50 5.66
C ALA A 53 -44.56 -29.76 6.94
N TYR A 54 -44.70 -28.42 6.87
CA TYR A 54 -45.21 -27.62 7.98
C TYR A 54 -46.62 -28.04 8.41
N ALA A 55 -47.53 -28.29 7.46
CA ALA A 55 -48.90 -28.66 7.77
C ALA A 55 -49.00 -29.98 8.56
N VAL A 56 -48.13 -30.95 8.26
CA VAL A 56 -48.03 -32.21 9.02
C VAL A 56 -47.46 -31.96 10.42
N SER A 57 -46.41 -31.16 10.55
CA SER A 57 -45.85 -30.78 11.85
C SER A 57 -46.85 -29.99 12.70
N ALA A 58 -47.61 -29.07 12.10
CA ALA A 58 -48.65 -28.30 12.77
C ALA A 58 -49.81 -29.18 13.25
N LEU A 59 -50.16 -30.23 12.49
CA LEU A 59 -51.13 -31.23 12.91
C LEU A 59 -50.65 -32.00 14.14
N LEU A 60 -49.39 -32.43 14.15
CA LEU A 60 -48.76 -33.08 15.30
C LEU A 60 -48.80 -32.16 16.53
N SER A 61 -48.39 -30.90 16.40
CA SER A 61 -48.46 -29.91 17.48
C SER A 61 -49.88 -29.65 17.95
N ALA A 62 -50.88 -29.63 17.05
CA ALA A 62 -52.29 -29.46 17.41
C ALA A 62 -52.83 -30.65 18.24
N THR A 63 -52.33 -31.87 18.00
CA THR A 63 -52.69 -33.08 18.74
C THR A 63 -51.92 -33.27 20.07
N GLY A 64 -50.70 -32.75 20.16
CA GLY A 64 -49.85 -32.79 21.35
C GLY A 64 -49.97 -31.53 22.23
N ASP A 65 -48.94 -30.67 22.18
CA ASP A 65 -48.74 -29.54 23.10
C ASP A 65 -49.60 -28.30 22.81
N GLY A 66 -50.30 -28.27 21.67
CA GLY A 66 -51.23 -27.21 21.29
C GLY A 66 -50.58 -25.86 20.97
N ARG A 67 -49.30 -25.83 20.58
CA ARG A 67 -48.55 -24.61 20.25
C ARG A 67 -48.27 -24.53 18.75
N LEU A 68 -48.61 -23.40 18.14
CA LEU A 68 -48.24 -23.02 16.78
C LEU A 68 -46.90 -22.29 16.72
N MET A 69 -46.62 -21.47 17.74
CA MET A 69 -45.37 -20.72 17.83
C MET A 69 -44.17 -21.68 17.89
N PRO A 70 -43.12 -21.43 17.10
CA PRO A 70 -41.88 -22.19 17.21
C PRO A 70 -41.25 -22.05 18.60
N GLU A 71 -40.36 -22.98 18.94
CA GLU A 71 -39.56 -22.89 20.16
C GLU A 71 -38.71 -21.61 20.16
N THR A 72 -38.49 -21.05 21.34
CA THR A 72 -37.69 -19.82 21.48
C THR A 72 -36.31 -20.01 20.86
N PRO A 73 -35.82 -19.06 20.04
CA PRO A 73 -34.50 -19.16 19.42
C PRO A 73 -33.36 -19.11 20.44
N ILE A 74 -33.63 -18.55 21.64
CA ILE A 74 -32.69 -18.48 22.75
C ILE A 74 -33.37 -19.08 23.99
N THR A 75 -32.92 -20.28 24.38
CA THR A 75 -33.48 -21.05 25.52
C THR A 75 -32.84 -20.65 26.85
N ASN A 76 -31.64 -20.09 26.82
CA ASN A 76 -30.90 -19.62 28.00
C ASN A 76 -31.12 -18.13 28.32
N LEU A 77 -32.05 -17.45 27.64
CA LEU A 77 -32.40 -16.07 27.97
C LEU A 77 -33.10 -16.05 29.35
N ARG A 78 -32.56 -15.28 30.28
CA ARG A 78 -33.14 -15.06 31.61
C ARG A 78 -33.89 -13.74 31.64
N VAL A 79 -35.02 -13.78 32.34
CA VAL A 79 -35.90 -12.63 32.55
C VAL A 79 -35.97 -12.39 34.05
N ILE A 80 -35.39 -11.28 34.49
CA ILE A 80 -35.18 -10.95 35.91
C ILE A 80 -36.07 -9.77 36.27
N ASN A 81 -36.92 -9.94 37.28
CA ASN A 81 -37.70 -8.85 37.84
C ASN A 81 -36.79 -8.01 38.76
N LEU A 82 -36.56 -6.74 38.41
CA LEU A 82 -35.61 -5.88 39.11
C LEU A 82 -36.12 -5.40 40.49
N LYS A 83 -37.41 -5.53 40.78
CA LYS A 83 -37.98 -5.19 42.10
C LYS A 83 -37.88 -6.36 43.08
N SER A 84 -38.14 -7.58 42.63
CA SER A 84 -38.16 -8.78 43.48
C SER A 84 -36.89 -9.62 43.42
N GLY A 85 -36.05 -9.42 42.40
CA GLY A 85 -34.91 -10.30 42.10
C GLY A 85 -35.31 -11.66 41.55
N TYR A 86 -36.61 -11.90 41.28
CA TYR A 86 -37.08 -13.19 40.75
C TYR A 86 -36.60 -13.38 39.32
N CYS A 87 -35.93 -14.51 39.05
CA CYS A 87 -35.40 -14.87 37.75
C CYS A 87 -36.15 -16.08 37.19
N ARG A 88 -36.49 -16.03 35.89
CA ARG A 88 -37.05 -17.18 35.16
C ARG A 88 -36.43 -17.31 33.77
N TRP A 89 -36.44 -18.53 33.26
CA TRP A 89 -36.03 -18.82 31.88
C TRP A 89 -37.11 -18.39 30.89
N ASN A 90 -36.67 -17.82 29.76
CA ASN A 90 -37.53 -17.42 28.67
C ASN A 90 -38.01 -18.64 27.87
N ARG A 91 -39.32 -18.72 27.67
CA ARG A 91 -39.99 -19.63 26.74
C ARG A 91 -40.71 -18.88 25.62
N SER A 92 -40.70 -17.55 25.63
CA SER A 92 -41.32 -16.73 24.61
C SER A 92 -40.41 -16.59 23.40
N TRP A 93 -40.91 -17.01 22.24
CA TRP A 93 -40.24 -16.79 20.97
C TRP A 93 -39.99 -15.30 20.70
N VAL A 94 -40.93 -14.42 21.05
CA VAL A 94 -40.79 -12.97 20.80
C VAL A 94 -39.65 -12.37 21.61
N LEU A 95 -39.54 -12.70 22.91
CA LEU A 95 -38.45 -12.21 23.75
C LEU A 95 -37.10 -12.78 23.30
N GLY A 96 -37.09 -14.06 22.93
CA GLY A 96 -35.90 -14.71 22.38
C GLY A 96 -35.44 -14.01 21.10
N ARG A 97 -36.38 -13.69 20.19
CA ARG A 97 -36.07 -13.03 18.93
C ARG A 97 -35.63 -11.58 19.11
N VAL A 98 -36.31 -10.82 19.99
CA VAL A 98 -35.91 -9.44 20.33
C VAL A 98 -34.47 -9.42 20.83
N PHE A 99 -34.09 -10.32 21.74
CA PHE A 99 -32.73 -10.37 22.27
C PHE A 99 -31.72 -10.92 21.25
N GLN A 100 -32.10 -11.90 20.43
CA GLN A 100 -31.28 -12.43 19.33
C GLN A 100 -30.88 -11.35 18.33
N ASP A 101 -31.83 -10.49 17.98
CA ASP A 101 -31.63 -9.43 16.99
C ASP A 101 -31.02 -8.15 17.61
N TYR A 102 -30.63 -8.17 18.90
CA TYR A 102 -30.24 -6.96 19.65
C TYR A 102 -29.14 -6.17 18.96
N GLU A 103 -28.09 -6.81 18.47
CA GLU A 103 -26.98 -6.13 17.77
C GLU A 103 -27.43 -5.34 16.53
N HIS A 104 -28.51 -5.78 15.87
CA HIS A 104 -29.06 -5.14 14.68
C HIS A 104 -29.82 -3.86 15.03
N TRP A 105 -30.64 -3.90 16.09
CA TRP A 105 -31.46 -2.75 16.50
C TRP A 105 -30.86 -1.94 17.64
N MET A 106 -29.65 -2.29 18.09
CA MET A 106 -28.90 -1.59 19.14
C MET A 106 -28.72 -0.11 18.76
N PRO A 107 -29.15 0.83 19.64
CA PRO A 107 -28.97 2.26 19.40
C PRO A 107 -27.50 2.66 19.24
N SER A 108 -27.22 3.67 18.42
CA SER A 108 -25.85 4.17 18.20
C SER A 108 -25.17 4.58 19.51
N ALA A 109 -25.90 5.20 20.45
CA ALA A 109 -25.38 5.56 21.76
C ALA A 109 -24.86 4.34 22.57
N VAL A 110 -25.45 3.16 22.42
CA VAL A 110 -24.97 1.94 23.08
C VAL A 110 -23.72 1.42 22.36
N ARG A 111 -23.69 1.50 21.03
CA ARG A 111 -22.53 1.11 20.21
C ARG A 111 -21.32 2.01 20.48
N GLU A 112 -21.52 3.32 20.48
CA GLU A 112 -20.50 4.32 20.84
C GLU A 112 -19.95 4.07 22.25
N ARG A 113 -20.80 3.72 23.23
CA ARG A 113 -20.35 3.37 24.59
C ARG A 113 -19.55 2.08 24.68
N LEU A 114 -19.80 1.12 23.80
CA LEU A 114 -18.99 -0.10 23.68
C LEU A 114 -17.64 0.20 23.03
N GLU A 115 -17.58 1.21 22.16
CA GLU A 115 -16.37 1.65 21.43
C GLU A 115 -15.53 2.70 22.20
N GLU A 116 -16.15 3.52 23.06
CA GLU A 116 -15.52 4.60 23.85
C GLU A 116 -14.46 4.09 24.86
N HIS A 117 -14.53 2.82 25.25
CA HIS A 117 -13.45 2.14 25.96
C HIS A 117 -12.63 1.34 24.92
N PRO A 118 -11.46 1.84 24.51
CA PRO A 118 -10.83 1.40 23.27
C PRO A 118 -10.44 -0.09 23.28
N SER A 119 -11.15 -0.90 22.50
CA SER A 119 -10.52 -1.72 21.46
C SER A 119 -10.11 -0.76 20.34
N ARG A 120 -8.82 -0.56 20.05
CA ARG A 120 -7.98 -1.50 19.29
C ARG A 120 -8.71 -1.89 17.99
N ASN A 121 -8.36 -1.21 16.89
CA ASN A 121 -8.80 -1.53 15.53
C ASN A 121 -8.57 -3.02 15.25
N SER A 122 -9.66 -3.72 14.95
CA SER A 122 -9.66 -5.08 14.43
C SER A 122 -9.55 -5.04 12.90
N ASP A 123 -8.33 -4.84 12.41
CA ASP A 123 -7.87 -5.44 11.14
C ASP A 123 -6.61 -6.30 11.34
N GLU A 124 -6.11 -6.40 12.56
CA GLU A 124 -5.09 -7.37 12.97
C GLU A 124 -5.68 -8.50 13.82
N GLU A 125 -6.36 -9.45 13.17
CA GLU A 125 -6.39 -10.82 13.71
C GLU A 125 -6.52 -11.88 12.60
N LYS A 126 -5.63 -11.82 11.61
CA LYS A 126 -5.15 -13.06 10.95
C LYS A 126 -3.65 -13.00 10.74
N LYS A 127 -2.97 -13.86 11.50
CA LYS A 127 -1.59 -14.39 11.34
C LYS A 127 -0.44 -13.54 11.90
N VAL A 128 -0.01 -13.89 13.12
CA VAL A 128 1.41 -14.15 13.39
C VAL A 128 1.54 -15.47 14.15
N PRO A 129 2.23 -16.49 13.63
CA PRO A 129 2.76 -17.56 14.45
C PRO A 129 4.07 -17.09 15.10
N GLY A 130 4.09 -16.90 16.42
CA GLY A 130 5.37 -16.79 17.13
C GLY A 130 5.49 -15.93 18.38
N LEU A 131 4.47 -15.78 19.23
CA LEU A 131 4.67 -15.59 20.67
C LEU A 131 3.45 -16.16 21.41
N LEU A 132 3.68 -17.03 22.39
CA LEU A 132 2.60 -17.62 23.19
C LEU A 132 1.81 -16.54 23.96
N PRO A 133 0.51 -16.78 24.22
CA PRO A 133 -0.52 -15.75 24.35
C PRO A 133 -0.71 -15.30 25.79
N GLY A 134 -1.00 -14.00 26.01
CA GLY A 134 -1.49 -13.57 27.31
C GLY A 134 -1.30 -12.09 27.64
N GLY A 135 -2.04 -11.22 26.98
CA GLY A 135 -2.14 -9.80 27.35
C GLY A 135 -3.40 -9.17 26.80
N ARG A 136 -4.58 -9.64 27.22
CA ARG A 136 -5.87 -9.03 26.86
C ARG A 136 -5.92 -7.59 27.38
N GLN A 137 -6.16 -6.64 26.47
CA GLN A 137 -6.62 -5.31 26.81
C GLN A 137 -8.04 -5.38 27.41
N PRO A 138 -8.44 -4.43 28.27
CA PRO A 138 -9.72 -4.49 28.97
C PRO A 138 -10.89 -4.16 28.03
N GLU A 139 -11.44 -5.19 27.37
CA GLU A 139 -12.76 -5.13 26.73
C GLU A 139 -13.83 -4.74 27.77
N VAL A 140 -14.88 -4.05 27.32
CA VAL A 140 -16.07 -3.80 28.13
C VAL A 140 -16.62 -5.14 28.60
N ALA A 141 -16.64 -5.35 29.92
CA ALA A 141 -17.01 -6.64 30.49
C ALA A 141 -18.52 -6.82 30.62
N LEU A 142 -19.26 -5.71 30.78
CA LEU A 142 -20.73 -5.68 30.81
C LEU A 142 -21.21 -4.31 30.32
N CYS A 143 -22.22 -4.30 29.47
CA CYS A 143 -22.94 -3.12 29.04
C CYS A 143 -24.42 -3.29 29.37
N VAL A 144 -24.95 -2.40 30.21
CA VAL A 144 -26.35 -2.36 30.61
C VAL A 144 -27.01 -1.15 29.98
N ALA A 145 -28.03 -1.38 29.15
CA ALA A 145 -28.82 -0.33 28.52
C ALA A 145 -30.27 -0.35 29.04
N VAL A 146 -30.78 0.82 29.42
CA VAL A 146 -32.14 0.99 29.98
C VAL A 146 -33.07 1.58 28.93
N TYR A 147 -34.21 0.93 28.70
CA TYR A 147 -35.23 1.27 27.72
C TYR A 147 -36.57 1.53 28.40
N HIS A 148 -37.45 2.31 27.78
CA HIS A 148 -38.85 2.46 28.16
C HIS A 148 -39.78 2.13 27.00
N TRP A 149 -41.07 1.95 27.28
CA TRP A 149 -42.07 1.77 26.23
C TRP A 149 -42.18 3.03 25.37
N SER A 150 -42.14 2.86 24.04
CA SER A 150 -42.36 3.97 23.11
C SER A 150 -43.82 4.41 23.13
N THR A 151 -44.03 5.73 23.07
CA THR A 151 -45.35 6.35 22.90
C THR A 151 -45.65 6.70 21.44
N LYS A 152 -44.69 6.49 20.53
CA LYS A 152 -44.76 6.87 19.12
C LYS A 152 -45.19 5.66 18.26
N GLY A 153 -46.27 5.84 17.51
CA GLY A 153 -46.46 5.22 16.20
C GLY A 153 -46.96 3.77 16.08
N ASN A 154 -46.68 2.85 17.01
CA ASN A 154 -47.05 1.43 16.83
C ASN A 154 -47.90 0.86 17.97
N SER A 155 -48.97 0.13 17.61
CA SER A 155 -49.87 -0.49 18.59
C SER A 155 -49.22 -1.71 19.26
N LEU A 156 -49.16 -1.71 20.59
CA LEU A 156 -48.64 -2.79 21.42
C LEU A 156 -49.29 -4.16 21.10
N ALA A 157 -48.46 -5.21 21.04
CA ALA A 157 -48.87 -6.58 20.70
C ALA A 157 -49.61 -6.71 19.36
N ARG A 158 -49.10 -6.01 18.34
CA ARG A 158 -49.40 -6.23 16.92
C ARG A 158 -48.09 -6.24 16.13
N PRO A 159 -47.99 -7.02 15.03
CA PRO A 159 -46.81 -6.98 14.19
C PRO A 159 -46.79 -5.68 13.38
N GLY A 160 -45.60 -5.10 13.22
CA GLY A 160 -45.37 -3.96 12.32
C GLY A 160 -45.13 -4.41 10.88
N HIS A 161 -45.29 -3.47 9.94
CA HIS A 161 -45.07 -3.70 8.51
C HIS A 161 -43.73 -3.09 8.08
N ASP A 162 -42.73 -3.93 7.85
CA ASP A 162 -41.43 -3.57 7.30
C ASP A 162 -41.20 -4.23 5.94
N TRP A 163 -39.98 -4.09 5.40
CA TRP A 163 -39.60 -4.70 4.13
C TRP A 163 -39.78 -6.24 4.16
N VAL A 164 -39.50 -6.91 5.28
CA VAL A 164 -39.68 -8.36 5.44
C VAL A 164 -41.15 -8.72 5.21
N TRP A 165 -42.06 -7.96 5.79
CA TRP A 165 -43.50 -8.13 5.57
C TRP A 165 -43.89 -7.89 4.09
N TRP A 166 -43.40 -6.82 3.46
CA TRP A 166 -43.73 -6.50 2.07
C TRP A 166 -43.18 -7.51 1.05
N THR A 167 -42.03 -8.13 1.32
CA THR A 167 -41.45 -9.14 0.41
C THR A 167 -42.39 -10.32 0.17
N GLY A 168 -43.17 -10.74 1.18
CA GLY A 168 -44.09 -11.86 1.03
C GLY A 168 -45.21 -11.56 0.05
N LEU A 169 -45.76 -10.34 0.08
CA LEU A 169 -46.77 -9.90 -0.90
C LEU A 169 -46.16 -9.79 -2.30
N LEU A 170 -45.00 -9.17 -2.41
CA LEU A 170 -44.31 -8.99 -3.69
C LEU A 170 -43.98 -10.34 -4.35
N VAL A 171 -43.38 -11.28 -3.61
CA VAL A 171 -43.03 -12.60 -4.12
C VAL A 171 -44.29 -13.39 -4.47
N SER A 172 -45.36 -13.30 -3.68
CA SER A 172 -46.63 -13.97 -4.00
C SER A 172 -47.23 -13.45 -5.31
N LEU A 173 -47.14 -12.13 -5.58
CA LEU A 173 -47.58 -11.55 -6.87
C LEU A 173 -46.70 -12.02 -8.04
N ILE A 174 -45.38 -12.08 -7.84
CA ILE A 174 -44.44 -12.59 -8.85
C ILE A 174 -44.71 -14.08 -9.14
N GLN A 175 -44.96 -14.89 -8.11
CA GLN A 175 -45.32 -16.29 -8.26
C GLN A 175 -46.58 -16.47 -9.11
N ILE A 176 -47.63 -15.69 -8.83
CA ILE A 176 -48.86 -15.69 -9.63
C ILE A 176 -48.57 -15.29 -11.07
N ALA A 177 -47.76 -14.25 -11.31
CA ALA A 177 -47.39 -13.82 -12.65
C ALA A 177 -46.60 -14.88 -13.44
N ILE A 178 -45.59 -15.51 -12.82
CA ILE A 178 -44.80 -16.59 -13.44
C ILE A 178 -45.71 -17.79 -13.76
N SER A 179 -46.59 -18.15 -12.83
CA SER A 179 -47.51 -19.27 -13.02
C SER A 179 -48.59 -19.01 -14.10
N ALA A 180 -48.87 -17.75 -14.43
CA ALA A 180 -49.83 -17.37 -15.47
C ALA A 180 -49.24 -17.46 -16.89
N VAL A 181 -47.90 -17.52 -17.03
CA VAL A 181 -47.24 -17.60 -18.35
C VAL A 181 -47.61 -18.90 -19.10
N PRO A 182 -47.55 -20.10 -18.49
CA PRO A 182 -47.99 -21.32 -19.17
C PRO A 182 -49.48 -21.32 -19.51
N PHE A 183 -50.29 -20.68 -18.66
CA PHE A 183 -51.73 -20.56 -18.88
C PHE A 183 -52.04 -19.67 -20.09
N GLY A 184 -51.38 -18.52 -20.21
CA GLY A 184 -51.62 -17.57 -21.30
C GLY A 184 -51.01 -17.98 -22.65
N ILE A 185 -49.86 -18.65 -22.65
CA ILE A 185 -49.14 -19.00 -23.90
C ILE A 185 -49.50 -20.41 -24.38
N TYR A 186 -49.57 -21.39 -23.47
CA TYR A 186 -49.72 -22.80 -23.82
C TYR A 186 -51.10 -23.37 -23.47
N GLY A 187 -51.98 -22.58 -22.87
CA GLY A 187 -53.29 -23.03 -22.38
C GLY A 187 -53.22 -23.97 -21.16
N ASP A 188 -52.03 -24.14 -20.58
CA ASP A 188 -51.80 -25.04 -19.43
C ASP A 188 -52.05 -24.30 -18.11
N TRP A 189 -53.28 -24.41 -17.61
CA TRP A 189 -53.71 -23.75 -16.37
C TRP A 189 -53.26 -24.47 -15.09
N ARG A 190 -52.63 -25.65 -15.18
CA ARG A 190 -52.32 -26.50 -14.01
C ARG A 190 -51.35 -25.82 -13.04
N VAL A 191 -50.25 -25.25 -13.54
CA VAL A 191 -49.23 -24.55 -12.72
C VAL A 191 -49.83 -23.30 -12.06
N PHE A 192 -50.67 -22.56 -12.78
CA PHE A 192 -51.40 -21.41 -12.26
C PHE A 192 -52.34 -21.80 -11.10
N LEU A 193 -53.15 -22.84 -11.29
CA LEU A 193 -54.10 -23.30 -10.27
C LEU A 193 -53.38 -23.76 -8.99
N VAL A 194 -52.30 -24.54 -9.12
CA VAL A 194 -51.52 -25.00 -7.96
C VAL A 194 -50.91 -23.81 -7.21
N THR A 195 -50.36 -22.84 -7.94
CA THR A 195 -49.74 -21.65 -7.35
C THR A 195 -50.77 -20.80 -6.58
N VAL A 196 -51.89 -20.45 -7.20
CA VAL A 196 -52.95 -19.67 -6.55
C VAL A 196 -53.53 -20.40 -5.34
N SER A 197 -53.80 -21.70 -5.47
CA SER A 197 -54.32 -22.52 -4.37
C SER A 197 -53.33 -22.60 -3.21
N GLY A 198 -52.04 -22.80 -3.50
CA GLY A 198 -50.97 -22.81 -2.51
C GLY A 198 -50.82 -21.46 -1.79
N THR A 199 -50.88 -20.34 -2.51
CA THR A 199 -50.84 -18.99 -1.91
C THR A 199 -52.03 -18.74 -0.98
N VAL A 200 -53.25 -19.13 -1.39
CA VAL A 200 -54.45 -19.01 -0.55
C VAL A 200 -54.32 -19.85 0.73
N LEU A 201 -53.86 -21.10 0.62
CA LEU A 201 -53.64 -21.98 1.77
C LEU A 201 -52.56 -21.44 2.72
N ALA A 202 -51.46 -20.90 2.19
CA ALA A 202 -50.39 -20.29 2.98
C ALA A 202 -50.93 -19.10 3.81
N TYR A 203 -51.70 -18.21 3.18
CA TYR A 203 -52.23 -17.03 3.87
C TYR A 203 -53.32 -17.40 4.87
N ALA A 204 -54.16 -18.38 4.56
CA ALA A 204 -55.16 -18.90 5.50
C ALA A 204 -54.50 -19.52 6.75
N ALA A 205 -53.42 -20.29 6.58
CA ALA A 205 -52.65 -20.87 7.69
C ALA A 205 -51.95 -19.79 8.54
N GLY A 206 -51.43 -18.73 7.91
CA GLY A 206 -50.82 -17.60 8.61
C GLY A 206 -51.82 -16.69 9.34
N ALA A 207 -53.09 -16.67 8.93
CA ALA A 207 -54.16 -15.85 9.52
C ALA A 207 -54.85 -16.50 10.73
N LEU A 208 -54.40 -17.70 11.15
CA LEU A 208 -55.01 -18.40 12.29
C LEU A 208 -54.93 -17.57 13.58
N PRO A 209 -56.03 -17.40 14.32
CA PRO A 209 -56.05 -16.61 15.56
C PRO A 209 -55.11 -17.13 16.66
N GLY A 210 -54.71 -18.41 16.60
CA GLY A 210 -53.78 -19.05 17.54
C GLY A 210 -52.42 -18.33 17.60
N TRP A 211 -51.88 -17.93 16.45
CA TRP A 211 -50.61 -17.21 16.36
C TRP A 211 -50.57 -15.97 17.25
N ARG A 212 -51.60 -15.13 17.17
CA ARG A 212 -51.67 -13.90 17.98
C ARG A 212 -51.81 -14.17 19.47
N LYS A 213 -52.57 -15.20 19.85
CA LYS A 213 -52.82 -15.55 21.25
C LYS A 213 -51.56 -16.10 21.93
N GLU A 214 -50.77 -16.89 21.20
CA GLU A 214 -49.52 -17.47 21.71
C GLU A 214 -48.37 -16.47 21.70
N LYS A 215 -48.22 -15.69 20.61
CA LYS A 215 -47.10 -14.75 20.41
C LYS A 215 -47.02 -13.67 21.50
N TRP A 216 -48.16 -13.18 22.00
CA TRP A 216 -48.24 -12.19 23.08
C TRP A 216 -49.05 -12.70 24.28
N ALA A 217 -48.78 -13.92 24.71
CA ALA A 217 -49.43 -14.55 25.88
C ALA A 217 -48.95 -13.94 27.22
N CYS A 218 -49.42 -12.74 27.56
CA CYS A 218 -49.12 -12.07 28.83
C CYS A 218 -50.19 -11.06 29.26
N ARG A 219 -50.11 -10.62 30.52
CA ARG A 219 -50.88 -9.48 31.05
C ARG A 219 -50.40 -8.15 30.47
N ARG A 220 -51.32 -7.17 30.42
CA ARG A 220 -51.05 -5.79 29.98
C ARG A 220 -51.10 -4.81 31.15
N GLY A 221 -50.49 -3.65 30.98
CA GLY A 221 -50.43 -2.59 32.00
C GLY A 221 -49.52 -2.92 33.18
N SER A 222 -48.40 -3.60 32.92
CA SER A 222 -47.46 -3.99 33.98
C SER A 222 -46.55 -2.84 34.39
N GLY A 223 -46.47 -2.57 35.70
CA GLY A 223 -45.52 -1.65 36.31
C GLY A 223 -44.18 -2.30 36.73
N LYS A 224 -43.88 -3.48 36.19
CA LYS A 224 -42.68 -4.24 36.55
C LYS A 224 -41.49 -3.85 35.67
N ASP A 225 -40.35 -3.65 36.32
CA ASP A 225 -39.06 -3.43 35.67
C ASP A 225 -38.37 -4.77 35.45
N VAL A 226 -37.96 -5.03 34.21
CA VAL A 226 -37.48 -6.36 33.81
C VAL A 226 -36.14 -6.23 33.08
N ALA A 227 -35.18 -7.06 33.46
CA ALA A 227 -33.92 -7.23 32.76
C ALA A 227 -33.89 -8.52 31.94
N LEU A 228 -33.40 -8.42 30.70
CA LEU A 228 -33.14 -9.52 29.78
C LEU A 228 -31.63 -9.72 29.67
N THR A 229 -31.16 -10.94 29.94
CA THR A 229 -29.73 -11.28 29.86
C THR A 229 -29.52 -12.78 29.65
N LEU A 230 -28.40 -13.18 29.06
CA LEU A 230 -27.98 -14.59 29.00
C LEU A 230 -27.31 -15.06 30.31
N GLY A 231 -27.16 -14.16 31.29
CA GLY A 231 -26.52 -14.43 32.58
C GLY A 231 -25.01 -14.18 32.57
N ASN A 232 -24.30 -14.79 33.51
CA ASN A 232 -22.85 -14.61 33.63
C ASN A 232 -22.11 -15.03 32.34
N GLY A 233 -21.24 -14.14 31.82
CA GLY A 233 -20.58 -14.26 30.53
C GLY A 233 -21.27 -13.52 29.37
N SER A 234 -22.46 -12.95 29.59
CA SER A 234 -23.12 -12.05 28.64
C SER A 234 -22.52 -10.65 28.71
N THR A 235 -22.17 -10.08 27.55
CA THR A 235 -21.72 -8.68 27.45
C THR A 235 -22.88 -7.69 27.54
N HIS A 236 -24.11 -8.11 27.20
CA HIS A 236 -25.27 -7.22 27.15
C HIS A 236 -26.34 -7.57 28.19
N VAL A 237 -26.93 -6.51 28.76
CA VAL A 237 -28.16 -6.55 29.57
C VAL A 237 -29.11 -5.48 29.05
N VAL A 238 -30.31 -5.89 28.66
CA VAL A 238 -31.37 -4.99 28.21
C VAL A 238 -32.40 -4.86 29.33
N ILE A 239 -32.52 -3.66 29.89
CA ILE A 239 -33.51 -3.36 30.93
C ILE A 239 -34.70 -2.64 30.29
N VAL A 240 -35.92 -3.13 30.50
CA VAL A 240 -37.14 -2.45 30.09
C VAL A 240 -37.87 -1.95 31.33
N HIS A 241 -37.98 -0.63 31.44
CA HIS A 241 -38.68 0.06 32.51
C HIS A 241 -40.20 -0.12 32.36
N GLY A 242 -40.86 -0.46 33.46
CA GLY A 242 -42.30 -0.64 33.53
C GLY A 242 -43.08 0.69 33.60
N GLY A 243 -44.41 0.62 33.62
CA GLY A 243 -45.26 1.77 33.96
C GLY A 243 -46.06 2.38 32.81
N HIS A 244 -46.03 1.79 31.61
CA HIS A 244 -46.92 2.18 30.51
C HIS A 244 -48.31 1.53 30.66
N PRO A 245 -49.44 2.25 30.51
CA PRO A 245 -50.80 1.72 30.72
C PRO A 245 -51.12 0.48 29.87
N ASP A 246 -50.54 0.41 28.66
CA ASP A 246 -50.72 -0.70 27.73
C ASP A 246 -49.49 -1.64 27.62
N GLY A 247 -48.43 -1.41 28.41
CA GLY A 247 -47.18 -2.16 28.33
C GLY A 247 -47.35 -3.65 28.67
N LEU A 248 -46.55 -4.53 28.05
CA LEU A 248 -46.63 -5.98 28.27
C LEU A 248 -45.89 -6.41 29.54
N ASP A 249 -46.46 -7.34 30.32
CA ASP A 249 -45.73 -7.99 31.42
C ASP A 249 -44.69 -8.96 30.84
N LEU A 250 -43.46 -8.48 30.65
CA LEU A 250 -42.38 -9.27 30.04
C LEU A 250 -42.00 -10.49 30.90
N GLU A 251 -42.16 -10.39 32.22
CA GLU A 251 -41.96 -11.53 33.13
C GLU A 251 -43.02 -12.61 32.88
N ASP A 252 -44.29 -12.23 32.71
CA ASP A 252 -45.36 -13.19 32.39
C ASP A 252 -45.20 -13.76 30.98
N LEU A 253 -44.82 -12.90 30.02
CA LEU A 253 -44.55 -13.27 28.63
C LEU A 253 -43.46 -14.34 28.54
N ALA A 254 -42.38 -14.21 29.32
CA ALA A 254 -41.29 -15.17 29.38
C ALA A 254 -41.74 -16.59 29.79
N GLY A 255 -42.90 -16.72 30.47
CA GLY A 255 -43.46 -18.03 30.77
C GLY A 255 -44.04 -18.76 29.55
N ALA A 256 -44.46 -18.01 28.52
CA ALA A 256 -45.14 -18.51 27.33
C ALA A 256 -46.28 -19.50 27.62
N GLU A 257 -46.97 -19.32 28.75
CA GLU A 257 -48.15 -20.11 29.11
C GLU A 257 -49.39 -19.41 28.59
N VAL A 258 -50.07 -20.03 27.62
CA VAL A 258 -51.41 -19.60 27.20
C VAL A 258 -52.36 -19.90 28.35
N ARG A 259 -52.52 -18.96 29.28
CA ARG A 259 -53.48 -19.11 30.37
C ARG A 259 -54.89 -19.09 29.79
N HIS A 260 -55.59 -20.21 29.89
CA HIS A 260 -57.05 -20.23 29.78
C HIS A 260 -57.59 -19.36 30.91
N SER A 261 -58.09 -18.18 30.53
CA SER A 261 -58.58 -17.12 31.38
C SER A 261 -59.32 -17.62 32.64
N GLY A 262 -58.75 -17.31 33.80
CA GLY A 262 -59.41 -17.38 35.10
C GLY A 262 -59.11 -16.11 35.90
N ALA A 263 -60.18 -15.41 36.29
CA ALA A 263 -60.26 -14.33 37.29
C ALA A 263 -59.80 -12.90 36.90
N ALA A 264 -60.76 -12.08 36.43
CA ALA A 264 -61.25 -10.92 37.19
C ALA A 264 -62.56 -10.35 36.56
N THR A 265 -63.67 -10.62 37.25
CA THR A 265 -64.90 -9.82 37.38
C THR A 265 -65.55 -9.16 36.14
N SER A 266 -66.62 -9.76 35.61
CA SER A 266 -67.97 -9.14 35.48
C SER A 266 -68.88 -9.93 34.52
N ASN A 267 -69.70 -10.79 35.11
CA ASN A 267 -71.11 -11.06 34.81
C ASN A 267 -71.65 -10.76 33.37
N ARG A 268 -71.71 -11.79 32.49
CA ARG A 268 -72.88 -12.13 31.64
C ARG A 268 -72.56 -13.28 30.66
N ARG A 269 -73.35 -14.36 30.79
CA ARG A 269 -73.77 -15.34 29.76
C ARG A 269 -72.90 -15.48 28.50
N SER A 270 -72.14 -16.56 28.41
CA SER A 270 -72.40 -17.63 27.42
C SER A 270 -71.38 -18.76 27.60
N ILE A 271 -71.85 -19.91 28.07
CA ILE A 271 -71.08 -21.17 28.14
C ILE A 271 -70.70 -21.67 26.71
N SER A 272 -71.25 -21.06 25.65
CA SER A 272 -70.92 -21.45 24.26
C SER A 272 -69.53 -21.04 23.77
N ARG A 273 -68.86 -20.05 24.38
CA ARG A 273 -67.51 -19.62 23.93
C ARG A 273 -66.35 -20.42 24.55
N MET A 274 -66.64 -21.27 25.53
CA MET A 274 -65.63 -21.98 26.31
C MET A 274 -65.12 -23.25 25.58
N ILE A 275 -65.87 -23.74 24.58
CA ILE A 275 -65.51 -24.90 23.73
C ILE A 275 -65.04 -24.46 22.32
N GLU A 276 -65.26 -23.19 21.94
CA GLU A 276 -65.12 -22.68 20.56
C GLU A 276 -63.72 -22.20 20.16
N SER A 277 -62.72 -22.12 21.05
CA SER A 277 -61.45 -21.46 20.74
C SER A 277 -60.24 -22.41 20.63
N CYS A 278 -60.30 -23.62 21.17
CA CYS A 278 -59.19 -24.59 21.09
C CYS A 278 -59.50 -25.70 20.06
N ASN A 279 -60.74 -26.19 20.05
CA ASN A 279 -61.21 -27.17 19.05
C ASN A 279 -61.30 -26.56 17.65
N THR A 280 -61.64 -25.28 17.52
CA THR A 280 -61.72 -24.60 16.21
C THR A 280 -60.35 -24.45 15.57
N THR A 281 -59.31 -24.06 16.32
CA THR A 281 -57.94 -23.99 15.78
C THR A 281 -57.43 -25.39 15.38
N ARG A 282 -57.69 -26.42 16.21
CA ARG A 282 -57.34 -27.82 15.89
C ARG A 282 -58.09 -28.33 14.65
N PHE A 283 -59.38 -28.04 14.53
CA PHE A 283 -60.19 -28.39 13.37
C PHE A 283 -59.70 -27.69 12.10
N LEU A 284 -59.40 -26.38 12.18
CA LEU A 284 -58.88 -25.60 11.06
C LEU A 284 -57.50 -26.10 10.61
N ILE A 285 -56.59 -26.42 11.53
CA ILE A 285 -55.28 -26.99 11.21
C ILE A 285 -55.43 -28.37 10.54
N THR A 286 -56.31 -29.22 11.07
CA THR A 286 -56.60 -30.54 10.48
C THR A 286 -57.16 -30.41 9.06
N PHE A 287 -58.10 -29.48 8.87
CA PHE A 287 -58.68 -29.19 7.56
C PHE A 287 -57.64 -28.64 6.57
N LEU A 288 -56.81 -27.69 7.00
CA LEU A 288 -55.71 -27.15 6.18
C LEU A 288 -54.69 -28.23 5.81
N ALA A 289 -54.35 -29.15 6.74
CA ALA A 289 -53.43 -30.25 6.46
C ALA A 289 -53.97 -31.20 5.38
N ILE A 290 -55.27 -31.50 5.40
CA ILE A 290 -55.93 -32.29 4.34
C ILE A 290 -55.84 -31.55 3.00
N LEU A 291 -56.12 -30.24 2.96
CA LEU A 291 -56.04 -29.45 1.74
C LEU A 291 -54.61 -29.37 1.19
N TRP A 292 -53.59 -29.29 2.05
CA TRP A 292 -52.18 -29.35 1.64
C TRP A 292 -51.80 -30.70 1.04
N LEU A 293 -52.31 -31.81 1.59
CA LEU A 293 -52.10 -33.15 1.01
C LEU A 293 -52.79 -33.28 -0.35
N VAL A 294 -54.02 -32.79 -0.48
CA VAL A 294 -54.73 -32.75 -1.77
C VAL A 294 -53.93 -31.92 -2.78
N LEU A 295 -53.46 -30.74 -2.40
CA LEU A 295 -52.63 -29.90 -3.28
C LEU A 295 -51.36 -30.65 -3.73
N LEU A 296 -50.67 -31.33 -2.81
CA LEU A 296 -49.46 -32.09 -3.14
C LEU A 296 -49.76 -33.21 -4.17
N ILE A 297 -50.80 -34.01 -3.92
CA ILE A 297 -51.23 -35.09 -4.84
C ILE A 297 -51.57 -34.50 -6.22
N THR A 298 -52.31 -33.39 -6.26
CA THR A 298 -52.67 -32.74 -7.53
C THR A 298 -51.45 -32.18 -8.27
N SER A 299 -50.43 -31.72 -7.54
CA SER A 299 -49.21 -31.18 -8.15
C SER A 299 -48.31 -32.27 -8.74
N GLN A 300 -48.33 -33.50 -8.18
CA GLN A 300 -47.56 -34.63 -8.71
C GLN A 300 -48.06 -35.12 -10.08
N ALA A 301 -49.31 -34.80 -10.45
CA ALA A 301 -49.86 -35.12 -11.77
C ALA A 301 -49.42 -34.15 -12.88
N ILE A 302 -48.55 -33.18 -12.59
CA ILE A 302 -48.05 -32.20 -13.57
C ILE A 302 -46.76 -32.72 -14.19
N GLU A 303 -46.86 -33.20 -15.44
CA GLU A 303 -45.73 -33.78 -16.18
C GLU A 303 -45.08 -32.82 -17.20
N SER A 304 -45.70 -31.67 -17.50
CA SER A 304 -45.22 -30.71 -18.50
C SER A 304 -44.99 -29.31 -17.90
N HIS A 305 -44.08 -28.54 -18.50
CA HIS A 305 -43.76 -27.16 -18.05
C HIS A 305 -43.27 -27.08 -16.59
N THR A 306 -42.63 -28.14 -16.09
CA THR A 306 -42.25 -28.32 -14.68
C THR A 306 -41.25 -27.26 -14.16
N TRP A 307 -40.47 -26.62 -15.04
CA TRP A 307 -39.58 -25.51 -14.68
C TRP A 307 -40.30 -24.29 -14.09
N TYR A 308 -41.53 -23.99 -14.50
CA TYR A 308 -42.32 -22.91 -13.90
C TYR A 308 -42.70 -23.25 -12.45
N LEU A 309 -42.95 -24.53 -12.17
CA LEU A 309 -43.22 -25.03 -10.82
C LEU A 309 -41.97 -24.95 -9.93
N VAL A 310 -40.80 -25.31 -10.48
CA VAL A 310 -39.49 -25.11 -9.83
C VAL A 310 -39.23 -23.64 -9.54
N GLY A 311 -39.49 -22.75 -10.50
CA GLY A 311 -39.30 -21.31 -10.35
C GLY A 311 -40.20 -20.71 -9.26
N VAL A 312 -41.50 -21.04 -9.28
CA VAL A 312 -42.45 -20.59 -8.24
C VAL A 312 -42.06 -21.14 -6.87
N GLY A 313 -41.86 -22.45 -6.75
CA GLY A 313 -41.54 -23.09 -5.48
C GLY A 313 -40.19 -22.64 -4.91
N GLY A 314 -39.19 -22.48 -5.77
CA GLY A 314 -37.87 -21.96 -5.42
C GLY A 314 -37.89 -20.50 -4.95
N LEU A 315 -38.67 -19.63 -5.60
CA LEU A 315 -38.85 -18.24 -5.14
C LEU A 315 -39.49 -18.17 -3.76
N GLY A 316 -40.50 -19.01 -3.50
CA GLY A 316 -41.13 -19.09 -2.18
C GLY A 316 -40.20 -19.66 -1.11
N MET A 317 -39.40 -20.66 -1.45
CA MET A 317 -38.35 -21.20 -0.58
C MET A 317 -37.36 -20.11 -0.14
N ILE A 318 -36.86 -19.32 -1.10
CA ILE A 318 -35.94 -18.21 -0.84
C ILE A 318 -36.61 -17.17 0.05
N GLN A 319 -37.86 -16.81 -0.23
CA GLN A 319 -38.59 -15.82 0.58
C GLN A 319 -38.81 -16.30 2.02
N ASN A 320 -39.22 -17.57 2.21
CA ASN A 320 -39.41 -18.13 3.55
C ASN A 320 -38.11 -18.14 4.34
N LEU A 321 -36.98 -18.46 3.70
CA LEU A 321 -35.66 -18.42 4.32
C LEU A 321 -35.28 -16.99 4.75
N ILE A 322 -35.53 -16.01 3.87
CA ILE A 322 -35.30 -14.57 4.17
C ILE A 322 -36.16 -14.14 5.36
N VAL A 323 -37.46 -14.47 5.39
CA VAL A 323 -38.34 -14.07 6.50
C VAL A 323 -37.97 -14.75 7.82
N ALA A 324 -37.58 -16.02 7.80
CA ALA A 324 -37.14 -16.72 8.99
C ALA A 324 -35.80 -16.18 9.54
N GLY A 325 -34.90 -15.75 8.64
CA GLY A 325 -33.56 -15.30 8.98
C GLY A 325 -33.44 -13.81 9.28
N ALA A 326 -34.23 -12.94 8.64
CA ALA A 326 -34.04 -11.49 8.68
C ALA A 326 -34.17 -10.91 10.10
N PRO A 327 -33.21 -10.08 10.56
CA PRO A 327 -33.31 -9.43 11.86
C PRO A 327 -34.43 -8.40 11.86
N ARG A 328 -35.11 -8.22 13.00
CA ARG A 328 -36.21 -7.26 13.12
C ARG A 328 -36.08 -6.36 14.35
N PHE A 329 -36.59 -5.14 14.19
CA PHE A 329 -36.72 -4.19 15.29
C PHE A 329 -37.81 -4.64 16.30
N PRO A 330 -37.68 -4.30 17.59
CA PRO A 330 -38.66 -4.69 18.61
C PRO A 330 -40.10 -4.23 18.31
N GLU A 331 -40.24 -3.02 17.76
CA GLU A 331 -41.53 -2.46 17.34
C GLU A 331 -42.26 -3.36 16.33
N MET A 332 -41.50 -3.93 15.40
CA MET A 332 -41.98 -4.79 14.33
C MET A 332 -42.49 -6.14 14.84
N LEU A 333 -41.96 -6.59 15.99
CA LEU A 333 -42.40 -7.77 16.74
C LEU A 333 -43.51 -7.46 17.78
N GLY A 334 -43.94 -6.20 17.88
CA GLY A 334 -44.99 -5.76 18.79
C GLY A 334 -44.53 -5.40 20.20
N ILE A 335 -43.23 -5.17 20.39
CA ILE A 335 -42.60 -4.68 21.64
C ILE A 335 -41.90 -3.33 21.35
N PRO A 336 -42.64 -2.22 21.18
CA PRO A 336 -42.04 -0.93 20.87
C PRO A 336 -41.35 -0.35 22.12
N ILE A 337 -40.02 -0.34 22.10
CA ILE A 337 -39.17 0.17 23.19
C ILE A 337 -38.14 1.17 22.64
N GLU A 338 -37.89 2.23 23.39
CA GLU A 338 -36.93 3.30 23.07
C GLU A 338 -35.90 3.43 24.20
N LEU A 339 -34.68 3.85 23.85
CA LEU A 339 -33.60 4.03 24.82
C LEU A 339 -33.94 5.19 25.76
N SER A 340 -33.85 4.94 27.07
CA SER A 340 -34.14 5.98 28.06
C SER A 340 -33.02 7.00 28.16
N GLU A 341 -33.41 8.27 28.28
CA GLU A 341 -32.50 9.39 28.52
C GLU A 341 -32.62 9.86 29.97
N SER A 342 -31.50 10.29 30.54
CA SER A 342 -31.46 10.92 31.86
C SER A 342 -32.14 12.30 31.81
N SER A 343 -32.39 12.90 32.98
CA SER A 343 -32.92 14.27 33.10
C SER A 343 -32.02 15.34 32.45
N GLN A 344 -30.78 15.00 32.10
CA GLN A 344 -29.82 15.86 31.42
C GLN A 344 -29.67 15.54 29.92
N GLY A 345 -30.52 14.67 29.36
CA GLY A 345 -30.50 14.28 27.95
C GLY A 345 -29.37 13.29 27.59
N THR A 346 -28.74 12.65 28.58
CA THR A 346 -27.72 11.62 28.32
C THR A 346 -28.36 10.23 28.23
N PRO A 347 -27.96 9.38 27.25
CA PRO A 347 -28.50 8.04 27.12
C PRO A 347 -28.14 7.18 28.33
N SER A 348 -29.12 6.44 28.88
CA SER A 348 -28.97 5.59 30.08
C SER A 348 -28.26 4.27 29.75
N VAL A 349 -26.96 4.36 29.51
CA VAL A 349 -26.07 3.24 29.18
C VAL A 349 -24.94 3.20 30.19
N PHE A 350 -24.76 2.05 30.84
CA PHE A 350 -23.76 1.80 31.86
C PHE A 350 -22.82 0.69 31.39
N ALA A 351 -21.58 1.05 31.04
CA ALA A 351 -20.61 0.13 30.47
C ALA A 351 -19.24 0.35 31.10
N GLU A 352 -18.64 -0.70 31.65
CA GLU A 352 -17.32 -0.65 32.27
C GLU A 352 -16.51 -1.92 31.97
N TYR A 353 -15.18 -1.82 32.08
CA TYR A 353 -14.24 -2.95 31.91
C TYR A 353 -14.34 -4.03 33.00
N LYS A 354 -15.25 -3.87 33.96
CA LYS A 354 -15.63 -4.90 34.90
C LYS A 354 -17.14 -4.93 35.09
N VAL A 355 -17.65 -6.16 35.16
CA VAL A 355 -19.04 -6.45 35.48
C VAL A 355 -19.49 -5.77 36.78
N MET A 356 -18.71 -5.88 37.87
CA MET A 356 -19.05 -5.25 39.16
C MET A 356 -19.16 -3.72 39.06
N TYR A 357 -18.29 -3.07 38.29
CA TYR A 357 -18.32 -1.60 38.16
C TYR A 357 -19.52 -1.15 37.35
N SER A 358 -19.87 -1.87 36.29
CA SER A 358 -21.08 -1.63 35.50
C SER A 358 -22.34 -1.75 36.35
N LEU A 359 -22.41 -2.76 37.23
CA LEU A 359 -23.54 -2.94 38.16
C LEU A 359 -23.60 -1.86 39.25
N MET A 360 -22.45 -1.40 39.75
CA MET A 360 -22.38 -0.32 40.75
C MET A 360 -22.79 1.03 40.14
N GLU A 361 -22.36 1.34 38.92
CA GLU A 361 -22.81 2.52 38.16
C GLU A 361 -24.32 2.47 37.89
N LEU A 362 -24.84 1.31 37.48
CA LEU A 362 -26.27 1.09 37.32
C LEU A 362 -27.04 1.35 38.63
N GLU A 363 -26.54 0.88 39.77
CA GLU A 363 -27.17 1.11 41.08
C GLU A 363 -27.16 2.59 41.49
N LEU A 364 -26.10 3.33 41.12
CA LEU A 364 -26.00 4.78 41.35
C LEU A 364 -27.00 5.56 40.49
N GLY A 365 -27.28 5.11 39.26
CA GLY A 365 -28.26 5.71 38.36
C GLY A 365 -29.71 5.28 38.66
N TYR A 366 -29.92 3.99 38.91
CA TYR A 366 -31.21 3.35 39.15
C TYR A 366 -31.16 2.50 40.43
N LYS A 367 -31.69 3.06 41.52
CA LYS A 367 -31.67 2.42 42.84
C LYS A 367 -32.36 1.05 42.82
N GLY A 368 -31.66 0.02 43.27
CA GLY A 368 -32.12 -1.37 43.33
C GLY A 368 -31.85 -2.20 42.08
N PHE A 369 -31.50 -1.60 40.94
CA PHE A 369 -31.35 -2.33 39.67
C PHE A 369 -30.05 -3.13 39.63
N GLY A 370 -28.93 -2.52 40.02
CA GLY A 370 -27.64 -3.21 40.10
C GLY A 370 -27.67 -4.34 41.13
N ARG A 371 -28.32 -4.10 42.28
CA ARG A 371 -28.47 -5.10 43.33
C ARG A 371 -29.27 -6.32 42.90
N ALA A 372 -30.33 -6.15 42.11
CA ALA A 372 -31.15 -7.26 41.61
C ALA A 372 -30.39 -8.16 40.63
N LEU A 373 -29.39 -7.62 39.92
CA LEU A 373 -28.55 -8.37 38.97
C LEU A 373 -27.31 -8.98 39.63
N LEU A 374 -26.96 -8.57 40.85
CA LEU A 374 -25.72 -8.97 41.51
C LEU A 374 -25.58 -10.48 41.68
N ALA A 375 -26.66 -11.16 42.09
CA ALA A 375 -26.65 -12.61 42.31
C ALA A 375 -26.50 -13.42 41.00
N GLU A 376 -26.89 -12.84 39.86
CA GLU A 376 -26.78 -13.49 38.55
C GLU A 376 -25.33 -13.50 38.04
N PHE A 377 -24.65 -12.36 38.14
CA PHE A 377 -23.27 -12.22 37.66
C PHE A 377 -22.22 -12.63 38.70
N PHE A 378 -22.56 -12.60 39.99
CA PHE A 378 -21.65 -12.93 41.09
C PHE A 378 -22.33 -13.88 42.10
N PRO A 379 -22.48 -15.17 41.76
CA PRO A 379 -23.07 -16.17 42.66
C PRO A 379 -22.17 -16.55 43.86
N GLY A 380 -20.94 -16.01 43.92
CA GLY A 380 -19.94 -16.30 44.97
C GLY A 380 -19.82 -15.19 46.04
N LYS A 381 -18.85 -15.36 46.95
CA LYS A 381 -18.56 -14.33 47.98
C LYS A 381 -17.97 -13.07 47.33
N LEU A 382 -18.51 -11.91 47.71
CA LEU A 382 -18.00 -10.61 47.31
C LEU A 382 -16.72 -10.28 48.06
N ARG A 383 -15.93 -9.33 47.57
CA ARG A 383 -14.75 -8.84 48.30
C ARG A 383 -15.20 -7.94 49.44
N ASP A 384 -14.42 -7.89 50.52
CA ASP A 384 -14.75 -7.09 51.72
C ASP A 384 -15.11 -5.62 51.42
N TRP A 385 -14.45 -5.01 50.43
CA TRP A 385 -14.76 -3.63 50.03
C TRP A 385 -16.02 -3.52 49.16
N GLU A 386 -16.33 -4.55 48.37
CA GLU A 386 -17.57 -4.63 47.58
C GLU A 386 -18.75 -4.83 48.53
N GLU A 387 -18.63 -5.70 49.54
CA GLU A 387 -19.65 -5.88 50.58
C GLU A 387 -19.92 -4.58 51.34
N LYS A 388 -18.87 -3.86 51.73
CA LYS A 388 -18.98 -2.53 52.35
C LYS A 388 -19.70 -1.55 51.42
N TRP A 389 -19.31 -1.50 50.15
CA TRP A 389 -19.95 -0.61 49.16
C TRP A 389 -21.45 -0.87 49.02
N TRP A 390 -21.86 -2.14 48.90
CA TRP A 390 -23.27 -2.53 48.80
C TRP A 390 -24.05 -2.29 50.10
N ALA A 391 -23.40 -2.28 51.26
CA ALA A 391 -24.01 -2.00 52.55
C ALA A 391 -24.24 -0.50 52.82
N LEU A 392 -23.47 0.39 52.16
CA LEU A 392 -23.65 1.84 52.28
C LEU A 392 -25.02 2.27 51.73
N THR A 393 -25.62 3.30 52.32
CA THR A 393 -26.89 3.89 51.86
C THR A 393 -26.71 5.24 51.16
N ASP A 394 -25.57 5.91 51.35
CA ASP A 394 -25.24 7.18 50.72
C ASP A 394 -24.59 6.98 49.33
N ASN A 395 -25.14 7.62 48.31
CA ASN A 395 -24.66 7.54 46.94
C ASN A 395 -23.34 8.31 46.73
N GLU A 396 -23.06 9.35 47.53
CA GLU A 396 -21.84 10.14 47.37
C GLU A 396 -20.63 9.38 47.92
N GLU A 397 -20.76 8.76 49.08
CA GLU A 397 -19.75 7.84 49.62
C GLU A 397 -19.50 6.65 48.69
N ARG A 398 -20.57 6.09 48.10
CA ARG A 398 -20.46 5.02 47.09
C ARG A 398 -19.66 5.47 45.87
N ARG A 399 -19.89 6.68 45.35
CA ARG A 399 -19.12 7.22 44.21
C ARG A 399 -17.64 7.38 44.53
N VAL A 400 -17.33 7.97 45.68
CA VAL A 400 -15.93 8.19 46.11
C VAL A 400 -15.16 6.87 46.18
N ILE A 401 -15.75 5.84 46.80
CA ILE A 401 -15.11 4.52 46.92
C ILE A 401 -14.96 3.87 45.53
N LEU A 402 -15.98 3.95 44.68
CA LEU A 402 -15.94 3.37 43.34
C LEU A 402 -14.85 4.03 42.49
N ASP A 403 -14.77 5.35 42.49
CA ASP A 403 -13.75 6.13 41.77
C ASP A 403 -12.34 5.85 42.31
N GLU A 404 -12.18 5.80 43.63
CA GLU A 404 -10.90 5.44 44.25
C GLU A 404 -10.44 4.05 43.80
N LYS A 405 -11.35 3.06 43.71
CA LYS A 405 -11.01 1.70 43.26
C LYS A 405 -10.82 1.58 41.75
N LYS A 406 -11.54 2.37 40.94
CA LYS A 406 -11.27 2.50 39.50
C LYS A 406 -9.87 3.07 39.28
N ARG A 407 -9.51 4.17 39.96
CA ARG A 407 -8.16 4.77 39.91
C ARG A 407 -7.09 3.82 40.43
N ALA A 408 -7.23 3.30 41.65
CA ALA A 408 -6.23 2.43 42.27
C ALA A 408 -5.92 1.20 41.42
N ARG A 409 -6.89 0.66 40.67
CA ARG A 409 -6.69 -0.49 39.79
C ARG A 409 -6.14 -0.10 38.42
N PHE A 410 -6.54 1.03 37.85
CA PHE A 410 -5.86 1.65 36.71
C PHE A 410 -4.35 1.78 37.00
N PHE A 411 -3.99 2.23 38.20
CA PHE A 411 -2.61 2.33 38.65
C PHE A 411 -1.96 1.00 39.11
N LYS A 412 -2.73 -0.05 39.42
CA LYS A 412 -2.18 -1.36 39.85
C LYS A 412 -1.67 -2.21 38.68
N GLY A 413 -2.17 -1.97 37.46
CA GLY A 413 -1.56 -2.47 36.22
C GLY A 413 -0.25 -1.73 35.86
N PHE A 414 0.01 -0.61 36.53
CA PHE A 414 1.16 0.28 36.34
C PHE A 414 2.04 0.38 37.59
N ARG A 415 2.18 -0.72 38.36
CA ARG A 415 3.26 -0.78 39.37
C ARG A 415 4.57 -1.07 38.68
N GLY A 416 5.17 0.00 38.17
CA GLY A 416 6.53 0.02 37.66
C GLY A 416 6.82 1.10 36.61
N MET A 417 6.22 2.30 36.64
CA MET A 417 6.73 3.49 35.93
C MET A 417 5.84 4.71 36.21
N THR A 418 6.39 5.73 36.85
CA THR A 418 5.86 7.10 36.78
C THR A 418 6.44 7.77 35.54
N SER A 419 5.83 7.54 34.38
CA SER A 419 5.93 8.37 33.18
C SER A 419 4.99 7.86 32.09
N HIS A 420 4.68 8.66 31.08
CA HIS A 420 4.03 8.16 29.86
C HIS A 420 4.77 6.90 29.36
N PRO A 421 4.08 5.89 28.78
CA PRO A 421 4.52 4.48 28.79
C PRO A 421 5.85 4.15 28.11
N SER A 422 6.48 5.11 27.43
CA SER A 422 7.77 4.94 26.76
C SER A 422 8.82 5.98 27.14
N VAL A 423 8.48 7.14 27.72
CA VAL A 423 9.48 8.21 27.99
C VAL A 423 9.30 8.84 29.36
N CYS A 424 10.39 9.17 30.06
CA CYS A 424 10.35 9.73 31.41
C CYS A 424 9.69 11.13 31.45
N GLN A 425 9.21 11.53 32.63
CA GLN A 425 8.51 12.80 32.84
C GLN A 425 9.30 14.02 32.32
N ARG A 426 10.62 14.04 32.50
CA ARG A 426 11.49 15.13 32.02
C ARG A 426 11.49 15.26 30.50
N CYS A 427 11.49 14.13 29.78
CA CYS A 427 11.41 14.13 28.32
C CYS A 427 10.01 14.52 27.86
N TRP A 428 8.98 14.12 28.60
CA TRP A 428 7.59 14.48 28.36
C TRP A 428 7.35 15.99 28.45
N ASP A 429 7.84 16.62 29.52
CA ASP A 429 7.65 18.04 29.78
C ASP A 429 8.54 18.94 28.90
N ARG A 430 9.49 18.37 28.16
CA ARG A 430 10.42 19.08 27.27
C ARG A 430 10.17 18.77 25.80
N LEU A 431 10.91 17.80 25.23
CA LEU A 431 10.83 17.46 23.80
C LEU A 431 9.42 17.07 23.38
N TYR A 432 8.72 16.27 24.21
CA TYR A 432 7.36 15.84 23.91
C TYR A 432 6.29 16.76 24.48
N SER A 433 6.65 17.95 24.97
CA SER A 433 5.66 19.00 25.26
C SER A 433 5.01 19.46 23.96
N ARG A 434 3.81 20.06 24.03
CA ARG A 434 3.12 20.52 22.82
C ARG A 434 3.99 21.50 22.01
N GLU A 435 4.52 22.50 22.69
CA GLU A 435 5.39 23.52 22.10
C GLU A 435 6.73 22.93 21.65
N GLY A 436 7.36 22.10 22.50
CA GLY A 436 8.65 21.50 22.18
C GLY A 436 8.61 20.58 20.97
N PHE A 437 7.60 19.71 20.90
CA PHE A 437 7.45 18.77 19.79
C PHE A 437 7.06 19.50 18.51
N GLN A 438 6.18 20.50 18.57
CA GLN A 438 5.83 21.30 17.39
C GLN A 438 7.00 22.17 16.90
N THR A 439 7.86 22.65 17.80
CA THR A 439 9.07 23.41 17.43
C THR A 439 10.10 22.51 16.74
N ALA A 440 10.34 21.29 17.26
CA ALA A 440 11.13 20.27 16.55
C ALA A 440 10.46 19.88 15.22
N TRP A 441 9.13 19.76 15.31
CA TRP A 441 8.07 19.63 14.31
C TRP A 441 8.35 20.40 13.05
N GLN A 442 8.36 21.72 13.22
CA GLN A 442 8.17 22.72 12.18
C GLN A 442 9.48 23.38 11.72
N ALA A 443 10.61 23.10 12.37
CA ALA A 443 11.92 23.69 12.08
C ALA A 443 12.24 23.72 10.57
N GLN A 444 12.60 24.88 10.02
CA GLN A 444 13.00 25.06 8.63
C GLN A 444 14.53 24.99 8.45
N PHE A 445 14.98 24.74 7.22
CA PHE A 445 16.41 24.73 6.84
C PHE A 445 16.94 26.18 6.73
N ARG A 446 17.04 26.90 7.85
CA ARG A 446 17.84 28.14 7.92
C ARG A 446 19.02 27.92 8.88
N PRO A 447 20.23 28.44 8.59
CA PRO A 447 21.41 28.30 9.45
C PRO A 447 21.20 28.78 10.91
N HIS A 448 20.15 29.57 11.15
CA HIS A 448 19.81 30.15 12.45
C HIS A 448 18.43 29.70 13.00
N ASP A 449 17.70 28.81 12.31
CA ASP A 449 16.47 28.23 12.85
C ASP A 449 16.81 27.08 13.81
N SER A 450 16.62 27.31 15.10
CA SER A 450 17.22 26.49 16.16
C SER A 450 16.52 25.15 16.39
N GLY A 451 15.40 24.83 15.73
CA GLY A 451 14.54 23.71 16.11
C GLY A 451 14.28 23.68 17.64
N PHE A 452 13.97 22.51 18.19
CA PHE A 452 13.87 22.38 19.65
C PHE A 452 15.23 22.01 20.25
N SER A 453 15.68 22.76 21.25
CA SER A 453 16.91 22.44 21.98
C SER A 453 16.72 22.57 23.48
N TYR A 454 17.38 21.69 24.24
CA TYR A 454 17.29 21.67 25.69
C TYR A 454 18.54 21.05 26.31
N LYS A 455 18.84 21.42 27.57
CA LYS A 455 20.05 20.97 28.27
C LYS A 455 19.80 19.77 29.18
N MET A 456 20.64 18.74 29.11
CA MET A 456 20.60 17.55 29.97
C MET A 456 21.99 17.14 30.47
N ASN A 457 22.03 16.46 31.61
CA ASN A 457 23.23 15.79 32.12
C ASN A 457 23.26 14.33 31.63
N LEU A 458 24.42 13.86 31.10
CA LEU A 458 24.57 12.48 30.60
C LEU A 458 24.32 11.42 31.68
N GLY A 459 24.70 11.68 32.94
CA GLY A 459 24.42 10.77 34.06
C GLY A 459 22.93 10.59 34.30
N GLU A 460 22.14 11.65 34.15
CA GLU A 460 20.68 11.61 34.28
C GLU A 460 20.00 10.87 33.11
N ILE A 461 20.56 11.00 31.90
CA ILE A 461 20.13 10.23 30.71
C ILE A 461 20.36 8.74 30.96
N ALA A 462 21.56 8.37 31.40
CA ALA A 462 21.90 6.97 31.68
C ALA A 462 21.03 6.34 32.78
N ILE A 463 20.70 7.09 33.84
CA ILE A 463 19.75 6.63 34.88
C ILE A 463 18.36 6.44 34.28
N SER A 464 17.83 7.45 33.59
CA SER A 464 16.49 7.40 33.01
C SER A 464 16.36 6.30 31.93
N ALA A 465 17.44 6.00 31.22
CA ALA A 465 17.53 4.89 30.27
C ALA A 465 17.40 3.54 30.98
N LYS A 466 18.13 3.32 32.09
CA LYS A 466 18.01 2.11 32.92
C LYS A 466 16.64 1.95 33.56
N GLU A 467 15.98 3.05 33.86
CA GLU A 467 14.59 3.09 34.35
C GLU A 467 13.55 2.89 33.24
N GLY A 468 13.98 2.74 31.98
CA GLY A 468 13.14 2.32 30.84
C GLY A 468 12.56 3.46 29.98
N CYS A 469 13.10 4.68 30.05
CA CYS A 469 12.77 5.74 29.09
C CYS A 469 13.42 5.45 27.72
N THR A 470 12.62 5.18 26.69
CA THR A 470 13.07 4.85 25.33
C THR A 470 13.80 6.00 24.65
N TRP A 471 13.41 7.26 24.89
CA TRP A 471 14.16 8.42 24.38
C TRP A 471 15.53 8.57 25.05
N CYS A 472 15.61 8.40 26.37
CA CYS A 472 16.90 8.44 27.06
C CYS A 472 17.77 7.23 26.70
N GLN A 473 17.17 6.06 26.49
CA GLN A 473 17.87 4.88 26.00
C GLN A 473 18.45 5.14 24.61
N PHE A 474 17.64 5.66 23.68
CA PHE A 474 18.09 6.06 22.36
C PHE A 474 19.26 7.05 22.44
N LEU A 475 19.13 8.13 23.21
CA LEU A 475 20.23 9.08 23.39
C LEU A 475 21.50 8.41 23.96
N ASN A 476 21.35 7.52 24.94
CA ASN A 476 22.48 6.84 25.58
C ASN A 476 23.20 5.86 24.64
N GLU A 477 22.49 5.27 23.67
CA GLU A 477 23.05 4.38 22.65
C GLU A 477 23.72 5.16 21.51
N GLN A 478 23.18 6.34 21.13
CA GLN A 478 23.66 7.11 19.99
C GLN A 478 24.80 8.09 20.31
N ILE A 479 24.90 8.58 21.55
CA ILE A 479 25.96 9.54 21.93
C ILE A 479 27.30 8.79 22.00
N PRO A 480 28.31 9.13 21.16
CA PRO A 480 29.58 8.43 21.14
C PRO A 480 30.31 8.56 22.48
N ALA A 481 30.95 7.48 22.94
CA ALA A 481 31.74 7.50 24.18
C ALA A 481 32.86 8.57 24.18
N GLN A 482 33.36 8.92 23.00
CA GLN A 482 34.41 9.94 22.77
C GLN A 482 33.93 11.39 22.98
N VAL A 483 32.61 11.65 22.93
CA VAL A 483 32.07 13.00 23.24
C VAL A 483 32.20 13.32 24.74
N GLY A 484 32.55 12.33 25.56
CA GLY A 484 32.93 12.50 26.97
C GLY A 484 34.43 12.54 27.25
N THR A 485 35.32 12.43 26.25
CA THR A 485 36.78 12.32 26.49
C THR A 485 37.56 13.62 26.34
N ASP A 486 37.01 14.63 25.65
CA ASP A 486 37.69 15.93 25.44
C ASP A 486 37.07 17.04 26.31
N GLY A 487 37.38 17.01 27.62
CA GLY A 487 37.12 18.11 28.53
C GLY A 487 37.00 17.69 29.99
N PRO A 488 37.52 18.47 30.96
CA PRO A 488 37.47 18.09 32.36
C PRO A 488 36.05 18.33 32.86
N LEU A 489 35.33 17.25 33.21
CA LEU A 489 34.57 17.10 34.47
C LEU A 489 33.62 15.90 34.38
N HIS A 490 33.89 14.94 35.24
CA HIS A 490 32.96 13.91 35.70
C HIS A 490 31.56 14.48 35.97
N GLY A 491 30.54 13.86 35.39
CA GLY A 491 29.20 13.77 35.99
C GLY A 491 28.33 15.02 36.08
N GLU A 492 28.80 16.25 35.79
CA GLU A 492 28.02 17.49 35.99
C GLU A 492 27.85 18.37 34.73
N ALA A 493 28.56 18.10 33.63
CA ALA A 493 28.45 18.91 32.41
C ALA A 493 27.07 18.77 31.75
N LYS A 494 26.40 19.90 31.49
CA LYS A 494 25.11 19.96 30.78
C LYS A 494 25.35 20.06 29.27
N TYR A 495 24.90 19.06 28.54
CA TYR A 495 24.94 19.02 27.07
C TYR A 495 23.65 19.61 26.50
N THR A 496 23.78 20.40 25.44
CA THR A 496 22.65 20.93 24.67
C THR A 496 22.29 19.93 23.58
N ILE A 497 21.13 19.29 23.74
CA ILE A 497 20.56 18.38 22.75
C ILE A 497 19.62 19.19 21.88
N ALA A 498 19.81 19.16 20.56
CA ALA A 498 18.90 19.74 19.59
C ALA A 498 18.27 18.67 18.71
N VAL A 499 16.95 18.75 18.53
CA VAL A 499 16.13 17.79 17.78
C VAL A 499 15.35 18.53 16.70
N ARG A 500 15.42 18.04 15.46
CA ARG A 500 14.76 18.66 14.30
C ARG A 500 14.23 17.60 13.35
N PHE A 501 13.03 17.80 12.83
CA PHE A 501 12.49 16.96 11.76
C PHE A 501 12.71 17.61 10.41
N ARG A 502 13.29 16.86 9.46
CA ARG A 502 13.67 17.37 8.15
C ARG A 502 12.88 16.68 7.04
N MET A 503 12.54 17.48 6.04
CA MET A 503 12.14 16.97 4.73
C MET A 503 13.39 16.52 4.00
N ARG A 504 13.24 15.51 3.16
CA ARG A 504 14.29 15.13 2.24
C ARG A 504 14.21 16.03 0.99
N SER A 505 15.36 16.30 0.36
CA SER A 505 15.39 17.10 -0.87
C SER A 505 14.44 16.51 -1.92
N GLY A 506 13.55 17.34 -2.48
CA GLY A 506 12.55 16.92 -3.47
C GLY A 506 11.31 16.21 -2.89
N GLN A 507 11.14 16.16 -1.57
CA GLN A 507 9.93 15.62 -0.93
C GLN A 507 9.22 16.70 -0.09
N GLU A 508 7.89 16.68 -0.10
CA GLU A 508 7.05 17.65 0.63
C GLU A 508 6.84 17.28 2.10
N GLN A 509 7.26 16.08 2.52
CA GLN A 509 6.97 15.54 3.85
C GLN A 509 8.23 15.22 4.66
N ARG A 510 8.12 15.32 5.99
CA ARG A 510 9.24 15.15 6.94
C ARG A 510 9.45 13.67 7.24
N THR A 511 10.58 13.13 6.79
CA THR A 511 10.90 11.69 6.87
C THR A 511 12.18 11.40 7.65
N LEU A 512 12.83 12.44 8.18
CA LEU A 512 14.12 12.37 8.86
C LEU A 512 14.09 13.07 10.21
N LEU A 513 14.70 12.46 11.23
CA LEU A 513 15.00 13.10 12.52
C LEU A 513 16.50 13.41 12.58
N ALA A 514 16.86 14.69 12.69
CA ALA A 514 18.22 15.13 12.92
C ALA A 514 18.41 15.43 14.42
N LEU A 515 19.43 14.81 15.00
CA LEU A 515 19.87 14.99 16.38
C LEU A 515 21.24 15.65 16.37
N SER A 516 21.45 16.71 17.16
CA SER A 516 22.78 17.27 17.40
C SER A 516 23.07 17.50 18.87
N LEU A 517 24.36 17.43 19.22
CA LEU A 517 24.88 17.63 20.56
C LEU A 517 25.94 18.75 20.54
N ASN A 518 25.66 19.86 21.23
CA ASN A 518 26.53 21.05 21.32
C ASN A 518 27.06 21.57 19.95
N ASP A 519 26.37 21.26 18.84
CA ASP A 519 26.81 21.49 17.47
C ASP A 519 28.16 20.86 17.07
N ILE A 520 28.72 20.00 17.91
CA ILE A 520 29.99 19.26 17.67
C ILE A 520 29.70 17.91 16.99
N TRP A 521 28.56 17.32 17.31
CA TRP A 521 28.13 16.04 16.75
C TRP A 521 26.71 16.17 16.22
N SER A 522 26.45 15.59 15.06
CA SER A 522 25.09 15.49 14.52
C SER A 522 24.91 14.20 13.73
N GLN A 523 23.75 13.57 13.89
CA GLN A 523 23.37 12.39 13.14
C GLN A 523 21.92 12.52 12.67
N THR A 524 21.61 11.90 11.53
CA THR A 524 20.27 11.87 10.97
C THR A 524 19.75 10.44 10.95
N PHE A 525 18.48 10.30 11.33
CA PHE A 525 17.79 9.03 11.44
C PHE A 525 16.56 9.01 10.54
N GLU A 526 16.26 7.84 10.01
CA GLU A 526 15.06 7.60 9.23
C GLU A 526 13.86 7.40 10.16
N VAL A 527 12.77 8.05 9.80
CA VAL A 527 11.52 7.98 10.53
C VAL A 527 10.50 7.20 9.70
N HIS A 528 9.74 6.32 10.36
CA HIS A 528 8.57 5.67 9.77
C HIS A 528 7.50 5.39 10.83
N THR A 529 6.31 5.03 10.38
CA THR A 529 5.22 4.53 11.22
C THR A 529 4.53 3.35 10.55
N VAL A 530 3.52 2.79 11.18
CA VAL A 530 2.71 1.68 10.63
C VAL A 530 1.38 2.22 10.12
N ASP A 531 0.76 1.50 9.19
CA ASP A 531 -0.59 1.85 8.74
C ASP A 531 -1.59 1.78 9.91
N GLY A 532 -2.53 2.73 9.96
CA GLY A 532 -3.52 2.82 11.02
C GLY A 532 -3.04 3.48 12.33
N ASP A 533 -1.76 3.80 12.48
CA ASP A 533 -1.26 4.59 13.62
C ASP A 533 -1.67 6.08 13.49
N ASN A 534 -1.88 6.77 14.61
CA ASN A 534 -2.22 8.21 14.60
C ASN A 534 -1.15 9.06 13.89
N ALA A 535 0.11 8.63 13.90
CA ALA A 535 1.21 9.31 13.23
C ALA A 535 1.20 9.13 11.70
N ALA A 536 0.41 8.19 11.16
CA ALA A 536 0.36 7.87 9.72
C ALA A 536 -0.13 9.03 8.85
N GLU A 537 -0.88 9.98 9.43
CA GLU A 537 -1.32 11.22 8.77
C GLU A 537 -0.16 12.21 8.55
N TYR A 538 0.88 12.11 9.39
CA TYR A 538 2.01 13.04 9.41
C TYR A 538 3.30 12.42 8.84
N ILE A 539 3.48 11.12 9.03
CA ILE A 539 4.63 10.34 8.58
C ILE A 539 4.15 9.42 7.46
N PRO A 540 4.47 9.70 6.18
CA PRO A 540 4.05 8.86 5.06
C PRO A 540 4.83 7.55 4.96
N THR A 541 6.02 7.51 5.56
CA THR A 541 6.97 6.42 5.42
C THR A 541 6.57 5.22 6.27
N ARG A 542 6.77 4.02 5.71
CA ARG A 542 6.53 2.72 6.34
C ARG A 542 7.81 1.92 6.51
N GLU A 543 7.70 0.79 7.21
CA GLU A 543 8.80 -0.15 7.37
C GLU A 543 9.25 -0.71 6.01
N MET A 544 10.55 -0.99 5.89
CA MET A 544 11.15 -1.51 4.66
C MET A 544 10.68 -2.94 4.40
N ILE A 545 10.15 -3.17 3.19
CA ILE A 545 9.78 -4.51 2.73
C ILE A 545 11.05 -5.26 2.32
N TRP A 546 11.42 -6.28 3.08
CA TRP A 546 12.56 -7.16 2.81
C TRP A 546 12.15 -8.49 2.16
N GLN A 547 10.87 -8.88 2.26
CA GLN A 547 10.29 -10.05 1.57
C GLN A 547 9.85 -9.68 0.15
N VAL A 548 10.80 -9.70 -0.79
CA VAL A 548 10.61 -9.16 -2.14
C VAL A 548 9.74 -10.03 -3.05
N ASN A 549 9.62 -11.33 -2.76
CA ASN A 549 8.77 -12.27 -3.49
C ASN A 549 7.52 -12.64 -2.66
N SER A 550 6.66 -11.66 -2.42
CA SER A 550 5.42 -11.84 -1.65
C SER A 550 4.22 -11.24 -2.38
N PRO A 551 3.00 -11.76 -2.14
CA PRO A 551 1.78 -11.17 -2.69
C PRO A 551 1.60 -9.68 -2.35
N ALA A 552 2.05 -9.27 -1.16
CA ALA A 552 2.01 -7.87 -0.73
C ALA A 552 2.92 -6.99 -1.60
N THR A 553 4.15 -7.43 -1.87
CA THR A 553 5.10 -6.71 -2.74
C THR A 553 4.54 -6.52 -4.15
N TYR A 554 3.98 -7.58 -4.75
CA TYR A 554 3.35 -7.50 -6.08
C TYR A 554 2.09 -6.63 -6.07
N SER A 555 1.28 -6.67 -5.01
CA SER A 555 0.10 -5.80 -4.87
C SER A 555 0.49 -4.32 -4.80
N HIS A 556 1.52 -3.97 -4.03
CA HIS A 556 2.02 -2.59 -3.98
C HIS A 556 2.68 -2.17 -5.31
N ALA A 557 3.40 -3.07 -5.98
CA ALA A 557 3.97 -2.81 -7.31
C ALA A 557 2.88 -2.54 -8.35
N ALA A 558 1.83 -3.38 -8.39
CA ALA A 558 0.69 -3.21 -9.27
C ALA A 558 -0.04 -1.90 -8.99
N LYS A 559 -0.20 -1.50 -7.71
CA LYS A 559 -0.77 -0.21 -7.32
C LYS A 559 0.04 0.96 -7.88
N LEU A 560 1.36 1.01 -7.67
CA LEU A 560 2.20 2.09 -8.18
C LEU A 560 2.24 2.14 -9.72
N ILE A 561 2.24 0.98 -10.39
CA ILE A 561 2.14 0.90 -11.84
C ILE A 561 0.78 1.44 -12.32
N SER A 562 -0.31 1.08 -11.64
CA SER A 562 -1.65 1.57 -11.96
C SER A 562 -1.74 3.08 -11.76
N GLU A 563 -1.31 3.60 -10.61
CA GLU A 563 -1.26 5.04 -10.33
C GLU A 563 -0.45 5.79 -11.38
N CYS A 564 0.69 5.24 -11.81
CA CYS A 564 1.50 5.81 -12.88
C CYS A 564 0.86 5.70 -14.28
N THR A 565 -0.07 4.78 -14.53
CA THR A 565 -0.70 4.59 -15.85
C THR A 565 -2.09 5.20 -15.97
N THR A 566 -2.77 5.45 -14.85
CA THR A 566 -4.13 6.01 -14.80
C THR A 566 -4.21 7.32 -14.03
N GLY A 567 -3.24 7.63 -13.18
CA GLY A 567 -3.27 8.75 -12.24
C GLY A 567 -2.76 10.08 -12.77
N GLY A 568 -2.46 10.20 -14.07
CA GLY A 568 -2.15 11.48 -14.72
C GLY A 568 -0.84 12.12 -14.26
N HIS A 569 0.21 11.32 -14.05
CA HIS A 569 1.55 11.86 -13.78
C HIS A 569 2.03 12.74 -14.95
N ASP A 570 2.28 14.03 -14.70
CA ASP A 570 2.60 15.04 -15.73
C ASP A 570 3.77 14.68 -16.66
N GLN A 571 4.74 13.90 -16.17
CA GLN A 571 5.93 13.51 -16.94
C GLN A 571 5.89 12.06 -17.43
N CYS A 572 4.84 11.29 -17.10
CA CYS A 572 4.72 9.89 -17.53
C CYS A 572 3.70 9.79 -18.66
N HIS A 573 4.18 9.56 -19.88
CA HIS A 573 3.29 9.41 -21.03
C HIS A 573 2.50 8.10 -20.97
N HIS A 574 1.18 8.21 -21.19
CA HIS A 574 0.29 7.06 -21.35
C HIS A 574 0.10 6.79 -22.84
N ARG A 575 0.38 5.55 -23.27
CA ARG A 575 0.06 5.10 -24.63
C ARG A 575 -1.17 4.22 -24.59
N GLU A 576 -2.13 4.49 -25.46
CA GLU A 576 -3.32 3.67 -25.63
C GLU A 576 -2.96 2.26 -26.12
N THR A 577 -1.95 2.16 -27.00
CA THR A 577 -1.48 0.89 -27.56
C THR A 577 0.04 0.75 -27.37
N LEU A 578 0.47 -0.39 -26.82
CA LEU A 578 1.87 -0.81 -26.79
C LEU A 578 2.09 -1.92 -27.82
N TYR A 579 3.30 -1.97 -28.37
CA TYR A 579 3.67 -2.91 -29.43
C TYR A 579 4.77 -3.85 -28.97
N LEU A 580 4.62 -5.13 -29.32
CA LEU A 580 5.59 -6.17 -29.02
C LEU A 580 6.84 -6.03 -29.91
N PRO A 581 8.05 -6.26 -29.37
CA PRO A 581 9.28 -6.43 -30.13
C PRO A 581 9.20 -7.65 -31.06
N THR A 582 10.15 -7.77 -32.00
CA THR A 582 10.23 -8.85 -33.01
C THR A 582 10.03 -10.25 -32.43
N ARG A 583 10.56 -10.47 -31.22
CA ARG A 583 10.51 -11.71 -30.46
C ARG A 583 10.29 -11.39 -28.98
N VAL A 584 9.45 -12.18 -28.33
CA VAL A 584 9.20 -12.16 -26.88
C VAL A 584 9.05 -13.58 -26.37
N VAL A 585 9.27 -13.79 -25.07
CA VAL A 585 8.92 -15.04 -24.38
C VAL A 585 7.46 -14.95 -23.94
N ASP A 586 6.67 -15.94 -24.31
CA ASP A 586 5.31 -16.15 -23.82
C ASP A 586 5.38 -16.90 -22.48
N CYS A 587 4.98 -16.19 -21.41
CA CYS A 587 4.99 -16.65 -20.03
C CYS A 587 3.60 -17.05 -19.52
N LEU A 588 2.63 -17.30 -20.41
CA LEU A 588 1.28 -17.74 -20.02
C LEU A 588 1.33 -19.01 -19.15
N ASP A 589 2.22 -19.95 -19.52
CA ASP A 589 2.56 -21.13 -18.73
C ASP A 589 4.05 -21.04 -18.32
N PRO A 590 4.36 -20.70 -17.05
CA PRO A 590 5.73 -20.47 -16.59
C PRO A 590 6.56 -21.75 -16.52
N GLU A 591 5.94 -22.93 -16.46
CA GLU A 591 6.63 -24.23 -16.51
C GLU A 591 7.00 -24.61 -17.96
N HIS A 592 6.27 -24.07 -18.94
CA HIS A 592 6.47 -24.34 -20.37
C HIS A 592 6.57 -23.04 -21.20
N PRO A 593 7.54 -22.14 -20.92
CA PRO A 593 7.67 -20.87 -21.61
C PRO A 593 8.07 -21.09 -23.07
N LYS A 594 7.62 -20.22 -23.98
CA LYS A 594 7.85 -20.37 -25.43
C LYS A 594 8.33 -19.07 -26.05
N LEU A 595 9.20 -19.15 -27.04
CA LEU A 595 9.52 -18.00 -27.87
C LEU A 595 8.35 -17.72 -28.82
N HIS A 596 7.87 -16.48 -28.81
CA HIS A 596 6.83 -16.00 -29.69
C HIS A 596 7.41 -14.96 -30.67
N ILE A 597 7.35 -15.27 -31.97
CA ILE A 597 7.78 -14.38 -33.05
C ILE A 597 6.57 -13.54 -33.48
N THR A 598 6.66 -12.23 -33.31
CA THR A 598 5.58 -11.28 -33.65
C THR A 598 5.86 -10.53 -34.95
N GLN A 599 7.09 -10.65 -35.48
CA GLN A 599 7.64 -9.83 -36.57
C GLN A 599 7.72 -8.32 -36.28
N GLY A 600 7.43 -7.90 -35.03
CA GLY A 600 7.46 -6.51 -34.58
C GLY A 600 6.16 -5.77 -34.88
N GLY A 601 5.63 -5.03 -33.91
CA GLY A 601 4.45 -4.18 -34.13
C GLY A 601 3.10 -4.84 -33.84
N ALA A 602 3.05 -6.07 -33.32
CA ALA A 602 1.81 -6.64 -32.81
C ALA A 602 1.38 -5.92 -31.51
N PRO A 603 0.10 -5.54 -31.32
CA PRO A 603 -0.34 -4.88 -30.10
C PRO A 603 -0.26 -5.83 -28.90
N GLY A 604 0.37 -5.39 -27.81
CA GLY A 604 0.51 -6.18 -26.59
C GLY A 604 1.39 -5.53 -25.52
N ARG A 605 1.11 -5.87 -24.26
CA ARG A 605 1.93 -5.46 -23.12
C ARG A 605 2.99 -6.52 -22.85
N TYR A 606 4.23 -6.08 -22.60
CA TYR A 606 5.33 -6.95 -22.22
C TYR A 606 6.18 -6.30 -21.12
N THR A 607 6.86 -7.14 -20.36
CA THR A 607 7.95 -6.74 -19.46
C THR A 607 9.28 -6.86 -20.19
N ALA A 608 10.27 -6.04 -19.82
CA ALA A 608 11.65 -6.21 -20.28
C ALA A 608 12.54 -6.53 -19.07
N LEU A 609 13.54 -7.40 -19.23
CA LEU A 609 14.49 -7.75 -18.17
C LEU A 609 15.82 -7.00 -18.36
N SER A 610 16.22 -6.22 -17.36
CA SER A 610 17.55 -5.64 -17.22
C SER A 610 18.33 -6.38 -16.14
N TYR A 611 19.48 -6.95 -16.48
CA TYR A 611 20.25 -7.82 -15.58
C TYR A 611 21.71 -7.95 -15.99
N ARG A 612 22.55 -8.46 -15.08
CA ARG A 612 23.94 -8.82 -15.37
C ARG A 612 24.06 -10.29 -15.74
N TRP A 613 24.81 -10.57 -16.81
CA TRP A 613 25.14 -11.94 -17.18
C TRP A 613 26.12 -12.54 -16.15
N GLY A 614 27.24 -11.88 -15.89
CA GLY A 614 28.22 -12.25 -14.84
C GLY A 614 28.99 -13.56 -15.07
N GLU A 615 28.52 -14.41 -15.97
CA GLU A 615 29.08 -15.71 -16.33
C GLU A 615 28.67 -16.10 -17.76
N ALA A 616 29.23 -17.19 -18.29
CA ALA A 616 28.85 -17.70 -19.60
C ALA A 616 27.40 -18.23 -19.56
N GLN A 617 26.57 -17.82 -20.53
CA GLN A 617 25.19 -18.31 -20.65
C GLN A 617 25.10 -19.46 -21.67
N PRO A 618 25.00 -20.73 -21.23
CA PRO A 618 24.90 -21.87 -22.13
C PRO A 618 23.56 -21.93 -22.89
N HIS A 619 22.48 -21.40 -22.31
CA HIS A 619 21.12 -21.47 -22.85
C HIS A 619 20.64 -20.13 -23.42
N ARG A 620 21.33 -19.67 -24.47
CA ARG A 620 21.00 -18.45 -25.23
C ARG A 620 20.44 -18.77 -26.62
N MET A 621 19.76 -17.81 -27.21
CA MET A 621 19.22 -17.91 -28.56
C MET A 621 20.36 -18.03 -29.58
N GLN A 622 20.32 -19.12 -30.33
CA GLN A 622 21.23 -19.42 -31.42
C GLN A 622 20.43 -19.80 -32.67
N THR A 623 21.04 -19.65 -33.84
CA THR A 623 20.36 -19.94 -35.11
C THR A 623 19.75 -21.36 -35.14
N HIS A 624 20.44 -22.34 -34.52
CA HIS A 624 20.01 -23.74 -34.54
C HIS A 624 18.85 -24.08 -33.58
N ASN A 625 18.64 -23.30 -32.51
CA ASN A 625 17.62 -23.59 -31.47
C ASN A 625 16.37 -22.72 -31.58
N LEU A 626 16.32 -21.82 -32.58
CA LEU A 626 15.17 -20.93 -32.82
C LEU A 626 13.85 -21.70 -32.94
N GLN A 627 13.80 -22.75 -33.77
CA GLN A 627 12.58 -23.51 -34.03
C GLN A 627 12.13 -24.32 -32.82
N SER A 628 13.06 -24.89 -32.05
CA SER A 628 12.72 -25.63 -30.83
C SER A 628 12.21 -24.69 -29.74
N TYR A 629 12.83 -23.52 -29.56
CA TYR A 629 12.38 -22.53 -28.57
C TYR A 629 11.01 -21.95 -28.90
N CYS A 630 10.59 -21.93 -30.17
CA CYS A 630 9.20 -21.59 -30.54
C CYS A 630 8.17 -22.62 -30.06
N GLN A 631 8.58 -23.88 -29.87
CA GLN A 631 7.72 -24.93 -29.33
C GLN A 631 7.74 -24.93 -27.80
N GLU A 632 8.93 -24.89 -27.22
CA GLU A 632 9.17 -24.87 -25.77
C GLU A 632 10.62 -24.48 -25.47
N ILE A 633 10.81 -23.59 -24.51
CA ILE A 633 12.10 -23.25 -23.93
C ILE A 633 12.30 -24.16 -22.71
N PRO A 634 13.40 -24.95 -22.63
CA PRO A 634 13.64 -25.84 -21.49
C PRO A 634 13.84 -25.06 -20.18
N VAL A 635 12.77 -24.87 -19.39
CA VAL A 635 12.76 -23.96 -18.23
C VAL A 635 13.80 -24.35 -17.17
N HIS A 636 14.01 -25.65 -16.94
CA HIS A 636 14.98 -26.16 -15.97
C HIS A 636 16.44 -25.84 -16.32
N SER A 637 16.70 -25.57 -17.60
CA SER A 637 18.01 -25.18 -18.11
C SER A 637 18.23 -23.66 -18.04
N LEU A 638 17.17 -22.87 -17.78
CA LEU A 638 17.31 -21.42 -17.68
C LEU A 638 17.99 -21.02 -16.36
N PRO A 639 18.88 -20.01 -16.40
CA PRO A 639 19.42 -19.38 -15.20
C PRO A 639 18.34 -18.87 -14.24
N GLN A 640 18.65 -18.80 -12.94
CA GLN A 640 17.70 -18.40 -11.92
C GLN A 640 17.12 -16.99 -12.15
N THR A 641 17.93 -16.03 -12.59
CA THR A 641 17.46 -14.66 -12.89
C THR A 641 16.41 -14.63 -14.00
N ILE A 642 16.52 -15.50 -15.02
CA ILE A 642 15.51 -15.55 -16.10
C ILE A 642 14.23 -16.21 -15.59
N LYS A 643 14.34 -17.29 -14.80
CA LYS A 643 13.17 -17.94 -14.17
C LYS A 643 12.42 -16.99 -13.23
N ASP A 644 13.16 -16.24 -12.42
CA ASP A 644 12.62 -15.19 -11.54
C ASP A 644 11.89 -14.09 -12.33
N ALA A 645 12.42 -13.71 -13.50
CA ALA A 645 11.78 -12.73 -14.38
C ALA A 645 10.48 -13.25 -15.02
N ILE A 646 10.44 -14.54 -15.41
CA ILE A 646 9.21 -15.19 -15.89
C ILE A 646 8.15 -15.19 -14.79
N HIS A 647 8.52 -15.61 -13.57
CA HIS A 647 7.63 -15.60 -12.40
C HIS A 647 7.12 -14.19 -12.09
N CYS A 648 8.01 -13.20 -12.01
CA CYS A 648 7.65 -11.80 -11.75
C CYS A 648 6.70 -11.25 -12.82
N THR A 649 6.94 -11.56 -14.09
CA THR A 649 6.07 -11.16 -15.22
C THR A 649 4.65 -11.71 -15.05
N GLN A 650 4.53 -12.97 -14.68
CA GLN A 650 3.23 -13.61 -14.41
C GLN A 650 2.53 -13.00 -13.19
N GLN A 651 3.25 -12.76 -12.09
CA GLN A 651 2.69 -12.15 -10.86
C GLN A 651 2.18 -10.72 -11.09
N LEU A 652 2.76 -9.99 -12.05
CA LEU A 652 2.28 -8.67 -12.47
C LEU A 652 1.06 -8.74 -13.42
N GLY A 653 0.60 -9.94 -13.78
CA GLY A 653 -0.52 -10.14 -14.71
C GLY A 653 -0.16 -9.84 -16.16
N ILE A 654 1.12 -9.92 -16.54
CA ILE A 654 1.61 -9.65 -17.89
C ILE A 654 2.03 -10.97 -18.53
N ARG A 655 1.71 -11.15 -19.83
CA ARG A 655 1.95 -12.41 -20.54
C ARG A 655 3.36 -12.50 -21.14
N PHE A 656 3.87 -11.41 -21.68
CA PHE A 656 5.08 -11.43 -22.50
C PHE A 656 6.27 -10.83 -21.77
N LEU A 657 7.44 -11.46 -21.92
CA LEU A 657 8.72 -11.02 -21.37
C LEU A 657 9.75 -10.91 -22.48
N TRP A 658 10.50 -9.80 -22.52
CA TRP A 658 11.66 -9.64 -23.39
C TRP A 658 12.96 -9.84 -22.60
N VAL A 659 13.84 -10.71 -23.12
CA VAL A 659 15.17 -10.99 -22.56
C VAL A 659 16.19 -11.01 -23.68
N ASP A 660 17.24 -10.20 -23.59
CA ASP A 660 18.30 -10.04 -24.60
C ASP A 660 18.88 -11.37 -25.11
N SER A 661 19.20 -12.28 -24.19
CA SER A 661 19.84 -13.56 -24.47
C SER A 661 18.90 -14.56 -25.15
N LEU A 662 17.57 -14.36 -25.07
CA LEU A 662 16.56 -15.22 -25.67
C LEU A 662 15.86 -14.59 -26.88
N CYS A 663 15.83 -13.26 -26.98
CA CYS A 663 15.10 -12.53 -28.03
C CYS A 663 16.00 -12.01 -29.15
N ILE A 664 17.34 -12.11 -29.00
CA ILE A 664 18.33 -11.75 -30.03
C ILE A 664 19.19 -12.97 -30.36
N ILE A 665 19.39 -13.28 -31.64
CA ILE A 665 20.23 -14.40 -32.09
C ILE A 665 21.71 -14.07 -31.87
N GLN A 666 22.32 -14.77 -30.91
CA GLN A 666 23.64 -14.40 -30.37
C GLN A 666 24.82 -14.76 -31.30
N ASP A 667 24.61 -15.63 -32.27
CA ASP A 667 25.59 -16.06 -33.27
C ASP A 667 25.43 -15.41 -34.65
N SER A 668 24.39 -14.57 -34.88
CA SER A 668 24.19 -13.86 -36.15
C SER A 668 24.59 -12.39 -36.05
N LYS A 669 25.54 -11.96 -36.91
CA LYS A 669 25.94 -10.54 -37.00
C LYS A 669 24.82 -9.68 -37.59
N GLU A 670 24.10 -10.23 -38.55
CA GLU A 670 23.00 -9.59 -39.26
C GLU A 670 21.85 -9.30 -38.28
N ASP A 671 21.46 -10.28 -37.46
CA ASP A 671 20.42 -10.14 -36.45
C ASP A 671 20.81 -9.10 -35.40
N LYS A 672 22.03 -9.16 -34.88
CA LYS A 672 22.56 -8.15 -33.94
C LYS A 672 22.53 -6.74 -34.52
N SER A 673 22.91 -6.58 -35.79
CA SER A 673 22.90 -5.26 -36.46
C SER A 673 21.50 -4.67 -36.62
N ARG A 674 20.46 -5.52 -36.61
CA ARG A 674 19.05 -5.11 -36.64
C ARG A 674 18.48 -4.88 -35.25
N GLU A 675 18.74 -5.75 -34.29
CA GLU A 675 18.10 -5.74 -32.97
C GLU A 675 18.78 -4.78 -31.98
N ILE A 676 20.11 -4.65 -32.01
CA ILE A 676 20.83 -3.76 -31.08
C ILE A 676 20.32 -2.31 -31.17
N PRO A 677 20.15 -1.71 -32.37
CA PRO A 677 19.57 -0.36 -32.48
C PRO A 677 18.13 -0.26 -31.96
N GLN A 678 17.40 -1.37 -31.87
CA GLN A 678 16.02 -1.41 -31.37
C GLN A 678 15.95 -1.62 -29.85
N ILE A 679 17.08 -1.82 -29.15
CA ILE A 679 17.09 -2.03 -27.70
C ILE A 679 16.48 -0.83 -26.98
N ARG A 680 16.87 0.41 -27.36
CA ARG A 680 16.21 1.63 -26.88
C ARG A 680 14.70 1.53 -26.96
N LYS A 681 14.16 1.26 -28.15
CA LYS A 681 12.72 1.18 -28.40
C LYS A 681 12.08 0.06 -27.58
N THR A 682 12.78 -1.05 -27.39
CA THR A 682 12.34 -2.20 -26.60
C THR A 682 12.20 -1.85 -25.11
N PHE A 683 13.14 -1.10 -24.52
CA PHE A 683 13.01 -0.67 -23.12
C PHE A 683 12.02 0.51 -22.99
N GLN A 684 12.03 1.45 -23.93
CA GLN A 684 11.13 2.61 -23.94
C GLN A 684 9.65 2.21 -24.10
N ASN A 685 9.35 1.15 -24.86
CA ASN A 685 7.99 0.68 -25.10
C ASN A 685 7.55 -0.44 -24.13
N ALA A 686 8.42 -0.90 -23.23
CA ALA A 686 8.06 -1.88 -22.23
C ALA A 686 6.96 -1.33 -21.31
N PHE A 687 6.00 -2.18 -20.94
CA PHE A 687 4.97 -1.77 -19.97
C PHE A 687 5.62 -1.49 -18.61
N VAL A 688 6.55 -2.36 -18.20
CA VAL A 688 7.44 -2.18 -17.05
C VAL A 688 8.73 -2.97 -17.26
N THR A 689 9.87 -2.41 -16.87
CA THR A 689 11.16 -3.11 -16.87
C THR A 689 11.42 -3.73 -15.50
N ILE A 690 11.71 -5.02 -15.46
CA ILE A 690 12.21 -5.71 -14.27
C ILE A 690 13.73 -5.54 -14.24
N VAL A 691 14.25 -4.95 -13.16
CA VAL A 691 15.68 -4.69 -13.00
C VAL A 691 16.20 -5.58 -11.86
N ALA A 692 16.98 -6.61 -12.20
CA ALA A 692 17.57 -7.55 -11.25
C ALA A 692 18.84 -6.95 -10.61
N ALA A 693 18.67 -5.86 -9.86
CA ALA A 693 19.77 -5.00 -9.44
C ALA A 693 20.76 -5.68 -8.48
N SER A 694 20.25 -6.48 -7.54
CA SER A 694 21.02 -7.16 -6.50
C SER A 694 21.85 -8.35 -7.00
N ALA A 695 21.58 -8.86 -8.21
CA ALA A 695 22.24 -10.05 -8.74
C ALA A 695 23.53 -9.66 -9.47
N SER A 696 24.67 -10.21 -9.03
CA SER A 696 25.96 -9.98 -9.71
C SER A 696 26.18 -10.88 -10.93
N GLN A 697 25.49 -12.03 -10.96
CA GLN A 697 25.51 -13.00 -12.06
C GLN A 697 24.12 -13.62 -12.29
N VAL A 698 23.88 -14.14 -13.48
CA VAL A 698 22.56 -14.61 -13.92
C VAL A 698 22.08 -15.87 -13.17
N GLY A 699 22.98 -16.69 -12.64
CA GLY A 699 22.64 -17.88 -11.87
C GLY A 699 22.10 -17.62 -10.46
N GLN A 700 22.26 -16.40 -9.90
CA GLN A 700 21.87 -16.10 -8.51
C GLN A 700 20.37 -15.91 -8.30
N GLY A 701 19.67 -15.31 -9.27
CA GLY A 701 18.31 -14.83 -9.04
C GLY A 701 18.27 -13.53 -8.25
N PHE A 702 17.06 -12.97 -8.12
CA PHE A 702 16.80 -11.70 -7.43
C PHE A 702 15.58 -11.73 -6.51
N LEU A 703 14.88 -12.87 -6.40
CA LEU A 703 13.65 -13.02 -5.61
C LEU A 703 13.85 -13.55 -4.17
N GLN A 704 15.09 -13.79 -3.76
CA GLN A 704 15.44 -14.17 -2.38
C GLN A 704 15.08 -13.09 -1.34
N ASP A 705 14.69 -13.47 -0.14
CA ASP A 705 14.45 -12.51 0.94
C ASP A 705 15.72 -11.71 1.27
N ARG A 706 15.56 -10.41 1.55
CA ARG A 706 16.66 -9.53 1.96
C ARG A 706 16.93 -9.65 3.44
N GLU A 707 18.10 -9.19 3.87
CA GLU A 707 18.38 -9.06 5.30
C GLU A 707 17.32 -8.17 5.97
N PRO A 708 16.70 -8.60 7.08
CA PRO A 708 15.74 -7.78 7.80
C PRO A 708 16.36 -6.43 8.19
N PRO A 709 15.58 -5.34 8.16
CA PRO A 709 16.10 -4.04 8.55
C PRO A 709 16.63 -4.05 10.00
N PRO A 710 17.66 -3.24 10.32
CA PRO A 710 18.13 -3.08 11.69
C PRO A 710 16.99 -2.70 12.62
N LYS A 711 17.07 -3.13 13.89
CA LYS A 711 16.02 -2.90 14.89
C LYS A 711 15.75 -1.40 15.05
N ALA A 712 14.53 -0.99 14.74
CA ALA A 712 14.06 0.37 14.97
C ALA A 712 13.69 0.60 16.44
N VAL A 713 13.85 1.83 16.91
CA VAL A 713 13.44 2.27 18.25
C VAL A 713 12.09 2.96 18.15
N SER A 714 11.13 2.54 18.99
CA SER A 714 9.82 3.18 19.07
C SER A 714 9.83 4.37 20.02
N LEU A 715 9.30 5.49 19.54
CA LEU A 715 9.18 6.76 20.24
C LEU A 715 7.78 7.34 20.05
N PRO A 716 7.26 8.10 21.02
CA PRO A 716 5.94 8.71 20.88
C PRO A 716 5.97 9.81 19.81
N PHE A 717 4.89 9.92 19.03
CA PHE A 717 4.66 11.01 18.09
C PHE A 717 3.48 11.86 18.56
N ARG A 718 3.67 13.17 18.69
CA ARG A 718 2.61 14.06 19.20
C ARG A 718 1.85 14.72 18.05
N CYS A 719 0.58 14.35 17.88
CA CYS A 719 -0.31 14.88 16.85
C CYS A 719 -0.99 16.19 17.33
N ASP A 720 -1.49 17.01 16.40
CA ASP A 720 -2.04 18.34 16.72
C ASP A 720 -3.34 18.30 17.57
N ASN A 721 -4.07 17.19 17.49
CA ASN A 721 -5.35 16.94 18.17
C ASN A 721 -5.19 16.27 19.55
N ASN A 722 -4.00 16.35 20.16
CA ASN A 722 -3.62 15.67 21.41
C ASN A 722 -3.64 14.13 21.36
N ARG A 723 -3.83 13.51 20.19
CA ARG A 723 -3.56 12.09 20.00
C ARG A 723 -2.05 11.84 20.01
N ILE A 724 -1.66 10.69 20.53
CA ILE A 724 -0.28 10.21 20.50
C ILE A 724 -0.24 9.05 19.52
N GLY A 725 0.62 9.16 18.51
CA GLY A 725 0.98 8.07 17.62
C GLY A 725 2.33 7.47 18.00
N THR A 726 2.77 6.50 17.21
CA THR A 726 4.05 5.84 17.35
C THR A 726 4.92 6.17 16.16
N MET A 727 6.14 6.59 16.45
CA MET A 727 7.18 6.87 15.49
C MET A 727 8.33 5.89 15.70
N TRP A 728 8.76 5.25 14.64
CA TRP A 728 9.90 4.34 14.65
C TRP A 728 11.10 5.03 14.03
N ILE A 729 12.21 5.01 14.75
CA ILE A 729 13.46 5.65 14.33
C ILE A 729 14.52 4.57 14.14
N ARG A 730 15.23 4.65 13.03
CA ARG A 730 16.41 3.82 12.76
C ARG A 730 17.52 4.66 12.17
N GLU A 731 18.75 4.19 12.31
CA GLU A 731 19.89 4.80 11.63
C GLU A 731 19.67 4.74 10.12
N GLY A 732 19.85 5.88 9.44
CA GLY A 732 19.75 5.93 7.99
C GLY A 732 20.88 5.11 7.39
N THR A 733 20.55 4.09 6.61
CA THR A 733 21.55 3.27 5.94
C THR A 733 21.79 3.83 4.55
N ILE A 734 23.05 4.11 4.19
CA ILE A 734 23.38 4.42 2.79
C ILE A 734 23.16 3.15 1.98
N ASP A 735 22.36 3.21 0.92
CA ASP A 735 22.19 2.06 0.05
C ASP A 735 23.51 1.76 -0.66
N PRO A 736 23.95 0.48 -0.66
CA PRO A 736 25.14 0.11 -1.39
C PRO A 736 24.90 0.36 -2.88
N ARG A 737 25.98 0.66 -3.62
CA ARG A 737 25.93 0.66 -5.08
C ARG A 737 25.56 -0.75 -5.53
N GLU A 738 24.50 -0.89 -6.32
CA GLU A 738 24.00 -2.21 -6.71
C GLU A 738 24.93 -2.83 -7.76
N PRO A 739 25.08 -4.17 -7.79
CA PRO A 739 25.87 -4.84 -8.81
C PRO A 739 25.54 -4.40 -10.24
N ILE A 740 24.28 -4.14 -10.55
CA ILE A 740 23.87 -3.68 -11.89
C ILE A 740 24.41 -2.29 -12.26
N ASP A 741 24.65 -1.42 -11.27
CA ASP A 741 25.16 -0.06 -11.48
C ASP A 741 26.63 -0.04 -11.91
N THR A 742 27.30 -1.20 -11.97
CA THR A 742 28.65 -1.31 -12.53
C THR A 742 28.65 -1.77 -13.99
N ARG A 743 27.53 -2.14 -14.61
CA ARG A 743 27.49 -2.55 -16.04
C ARG A 743 26.96 -1.43 -16.92
N ALA A 744 27.78 -0.94 -17.86
CA ALA A 744 27.41 0.19 -18.73
C ALA A 744 26.12 -0.02 -19.54
N TRP A 745 25.94 -1.20 -20.16
CA TRP A 745 24.74 -1.55 -20.92
C TRP A 745 23.44 -1.38 -20.12
N CYS A 746 23.46 -1.70 -18.82
CA CYS A 746 22.28 -1.58 -17.97
C CYS A 746 21.88 -0.12 -17.69
N TYR A 747 22.76 0.85 -17.99
CA TYR A 747 22.38 2.25 -17.84
C TYR A 747 21.38 2.70 -18.90
N GLU A 748 21.60 2.33 -20.16
CA GLU A 748 20.67 2.65 -21.25
C GLU A 748 19.29 2.06 -20.92
N GLU A 749 19.26 0.81 -20.49
CA GLU A 749 18.05 0.07 -20.10
C GLU A 749 17.30 0.75 -18.94
N LYS A 750 18.02 1.26 -17.94
CA LYS A 750 17.47 2.00 -16.79
C LYS A 750 17.00 3.40 -17.15
N LEU A 751 17.75 4.12 -17.99
CA LEU A 751 17.49 5.52 -18.32
C LEU A 751 16.31 5.67 -19.28
N LEU A 752 16.16 4.75 -20.24
CA LEU A 752 15.19 4.85 -21.33
C LEU A 752 13.85 4.15 -21.05
N THR A 753 13.72 3.43 -19.94
CA THR A 753 12.44 2.80 -19.56
C THR A 753 11.44 3.80 -18.98
N GLN A 754 10.16 3.62 -19.29
CA GLN A 754 9.08 4.47 -18.76
C GLN A 754 8.80 4.16 -17.28
N ARG A 755 8.93 2.89 -16.89
CA ARG A 755 8.63 2.36 -15.56
C ARG A 755 9.58 1.20 -15.26
N ALA A 756 10.20 1.18 -14.10
CA ALA A 756 11.07 0.11 -13.64
C ALA A 756 10.67 -0.39 -12.25
N LEU A 757 10.69 -1.72 -12.07
CA LEU A 757 10.71 -2.38 -10.77
C LEU A 757 12.12 -2.88 -10.50
N ILE A 758 12.78 -2.28 -9.54
CA ILE A 758 14.20 -2.46 -9.25
C ILE A 758 14.35 -3.30 -7.99
N PHE A 759 14.76 -4.55 -8.15
CA PHE A 759 15.02 -5.48 -7.05
C PHE A 759 16.43 -5.25 -6.51
N THR A 760 16.54 -4.37 -5.52
CA THR A 760 17.82 -3.93 -4.92
C THR A 760 18.25 -4.89 -3.82
N THR A 761 19.43 -4.67 -3.25
CA THR A 761 19.97 -5.51 -2.17
C THR A 761 19.16 -5.37 -0.87
N ARG A 762 18.42 -4.26 -0.68
CA ARG A 762 17.61 -4.03 0.53
C ARG A 762 16.10 -4.16 0.35
N THR A 763 15.56 -3.79 -0.81
CA THR A 763 14.11 -3.77 -1.02
C THR A 763 13.77 -3.79 -2.52
N VAL A 764 12.50 -3.55 -2.86
CA VAL A 764 12.06 -3.30 -4.24
C VAL A 764 11.74 -1.82 -4.40
N ARG A 765 12.28 -1.19 -5.44
CA ARG A 765 11.99 0.20 -5.80
C ARG A 765 11.12 0.25 -7.05
N PHE A 766 10.24 1.22 -7.09
CA PHE A 766 9.51 1.63 -8.28
C PHE A 766 10.06 2.97 -8.77
N GLN A 767 10.45 3.01 -10.04
CA GLN A 767 10.87 4.22 -10.71
C GLN A 767 9.98 4.44 -11.93
N CYS A 768 9.49 5.65 -12.11
CA CYS A 768 8.96 6.14 -13.37
C CYS A 768 9.57 7.51 -13.70
N GLN A 769 9.10 8.15 -14.77
CA GLN A 769 9.63 9.45 -15.18
C GLN A 769 9.34 10.55 -14.15
N SER A 770 8.23 10.47 -13.42
CA SER A 770 7.86 11.43 -12.36
C SER A 770 8.31 11.04 -10.95
N HIS A 771 8.26 9.76 -10.60
CA HIS A 771 8.40 9.30 -9.21
C HIS A 771 9.50 8.26 -9.05
N TYR A 772 10.14 8.26 -7.87
CA TYR A 772 11.08 7.24 -7.43
C TYR A 772 10.73 6.90 -5.98
N LEU A 773 10.26 5.69 -5.76
CA LEU A 773 9.64 5.27 -4.49
C LEU A 773 10.11 3.86 -4.15
N ASN A 774 10.26 3.55 -2.86
CA ASN A 774 10.31 2.15 -2.46
C ASN A 774 8.88 1.59 -2.41
N ILE A 775 8.75 0.30 -2.71
CA ILE A 775 7.48 -0.42 -2.59
C ILE A 775 7.00 -0.35 -1.12
N GLY A 776 5.68 -0.20 -0.94
CA GLY A 776 5.05 -0.07 0.39
C GLY A 776 5.27 1.28 1.07
N ASN A 777 5.66 2.32 0.35
CA ASN A 777 5.99 3.65 0.91
C ASN A 777 7.12 3.60 1.96
N SER A 778 8.04 2.64 1.84
CA SER A 778 9.15 2.57 2.78
C SER A 778 10.16 3.70 2.57
N ASN A 779 10.88 4.07 3.63
CA ASN A 779 11.85 5.17 3.55
C ASN A 779 12.92 4.85 2.49
N ILE A 780 13.15 5.80 1.59
CA ILE A 780 14.20 5.72 0.59
C ILE A 780 15.51 5.98 1.35
N ALA A 781 16.59 5.24 1.10
CA ALA A 781 17.90 5.58 1.67
C ALA A 781 18.44 6.88 1.05
N ALA A 782 19.26 7.64 1.78
CA ALA A 782 19.98 8.83 1.32
C ALA A 782 20.87 8.52 0.09
N TRP A 783 20.35 8.69 -1.11
CA TRP A 783 21.08 8.64 -2.38
C TRP A 783 20.68 9.80 -3.27
N ASN A 784 21.64 10.24 -4.07
CA ASN A 784 21.52 11.26 -5.09
C ASN A 784 20.38 10.89 -6.04
N ALA A 785 19.54 11.85 -6.41
CA ALA A 785 18.52 11.63 -7.41
C ALA A 785 19.18 11.00 -8.65
N ASP A 786 18.78 9.78 -9.00
CA ASP A 786 19.20 9.13 -10.24
C ASP A 786 18.91 10.10 -11.40
N THR A 787 19.89 10.32 -12.29
CA THR A 787 19.71 11.22 -13.43
C THR A 787 18.52 10.75 -14.28
N ARG A 788 17.59 11.67 -14.57
CA ARG A 788 16.45 11.44 -15.47
C ARG A 788 16.57 12.29 -16.71
N LEU A 789 16.08 11.77 -17.82
CA LEU A 789 15.93 12.55 -19.04
C LEU A 789 14.74 13.51 -18.89
N PRO A 790 14.80 14.72 -19.47
CA PRO A 790 13.63 15.59 -19.62
C PRO A 790 12.50 14.82 -20.32
N SER A 791 11.25 15.04 -19.89
CA SER A 791 10.07 14.34 -20.43
C SER A 791 9.93 14.53 -21.95
N THR A 792 10.32 15.69 -22.48
CA THR A 792 10.33 16.00 -23.91
C THR A 792 11.20 15.04 -24.73
N MET A 793 12.23 14.44 -24.14
CA MET A 793 13.08 13.44 -24.82
C MET A 793 12.46 12.03 -24.85
N MET A 794 11.45 11.79 -24.02
CA MET A 794 10.81 10.49 -23.86
C MET A 794 9.57 10.30 -24.78
N GLU A 795 9.22 11.32 -25.59
CA GLU A 795 8.04 11.32 -26.45
C GLU A 795 8.11 10.30 -27.62
N PRO A 796 6.97 9.75 -28.07
CA PRO A 796 6.88 8.78 -29.16
C PRO A 796 7.28 9.35 -30.54
N GLU A 797 7.55 8.47 -31.50
CA GLU A 797 7.95 8.83 -32.87
C GLU A 797 6.76 9.19 -33.79
N GLU A 798 5.52 8.93 -33.38
CA GLU A 798 4.32 9.14 -34.21
C GLU A 798 3.73 10.54 -34.03
N GLY A 799 4.14 11.46 -34.90
CA GLY A 799 3.61 12.81 -35.06
C GLY A 799 4.58 13.69 -35.85
N ASP A 800 4.07 14.56 -36.73
CA ASP A 800 4.88 15.59 -37.39
C ASP A 800 5.62 16.39 -36.32
N TRP A 801 6.93 16.18 -36.22
CA TRP A 801 7.78 16.87 -35.27
C TRP A 801 7.75 18.36 -35.55
N ALA A 802 7.01 19.11 -34.75
CA ALA A 802 7.32 20.51 -34.56
C ALA A 802 8.66 20.54 -33.79
N PRO A 803 9.74 21.14 -34.33
CA PRO A 803 10.96 21.31 -33.56
C PRO A 803 10.60 22.02 -32.25
N LEU A 804 11.01 21.46 -31.11
CA LEU A 804 10.80 22.04 -29.80
C LEU A 804 11.22 23.51 -29.87
N THR A 805 10.31 24.42 -29.52
CA THR A 805 10.62 25.85 -29.43
C THR A 805 11.73 26.02 -28.40
N TYR A 806 12.91 26.39 -28.88
CA TYR A 806 14.15 26.45 -28.12
C TYR A 806 14.12 27.63 -27.14
N GLU A 807 13.50 27.46 -25.98
CA GLU A 807 13.61 28.43 -24.88
C GLU A 807 14.98 28.27 -24.19
N GLU A 808 15.66 29.37 -23.88
CA GLU A 808 17.04 29.34 -23.37
C GLU A 808 17.21 28.55 -22.05
N SER A 809 16.19 28.55 -21.19
CA SER A 809 16.16 27.77 -19.94
C SER A 809 16.10 26.26 -20.18
N SER A 810 15.47 25.82 -21.27
CA SER A 810 15.38 24.41 -21.66
C SER A 810 16.71 23.87 -22.18
N ALA A 811 17.47 24.69 -22.93
CA ALA A 811 18.77 24.32 -23.48
C ALA A 811 19.81 23.99 -22.40
N LEU A 812 19.92 24.87 -21.38
CA LEU A 812 20.81 24.65 -20.23
C LEU A 812 20.45 23.39 -19.44
N THR A 813 19.16 23.10 -19.33
CA THR A 813 18.68 21.89 -18.64
C THR A 813 19.15 20.64 -19.37
N ILE A 814 19.01 20.63 -20.70
CA ILE A 814 19.42 19.51 -21.57
C ILE A 814 20.94 19.28 -21.53
N GLU A 815 21.75 20.34 -21.60
CA GLU A 815 23.21 20.24 -21.50
C GLU A 815 23.68 19.72 -20.14
N ASN A 816 23.05 20.16 -19.05
CA ASN A 816 23.34 19.64 -17.71
C ASN A 816 22.96 18.16 -17.60
N THR A 817 21.81 17.76 -18.16
CA THR A 817 21.43 16.34 -18.19
C THR A 817 22.45 15.53 -18.99
N TRP A 818 22.92 16.00 -20.14
CA TRP A 818 23.96 15.33 -20.92
C TRP A 818 25.22 15.08 -20.08
N ALA A 819 25.71 16.09 -19.38
CA ALA A 819 26.89 15.98 -18.52
C ALA A 819 26.68 14.96 -17.37
N SER A 820 25.52 14.98 -16.71
CA SER A 820 25.18 14.03 -15.64
C SER A 820 25.07 12.59 -16.17
N VAL A 821 24.40 12.40 -17.31
CA VAL A 821 24.27 11.11 -17.99
C VAL A 821 25.64 10.55 -18.37
N LEU A 822 26.50 11.39 -18.95
CA LEU A 822 27.85 10.99 -19.32
C LEU A 822 28.69 10.58 -18.10
N ALA A 823 28.61 11.35 -17.00
CA ALA A 823 29.34 11.06 -15.77
C ALA A 823 28.87 9.75 -15.12
N GLU A 824 27.56 9.50 -15.04
CA GLU A 824 27.04 8.24 -14.52
C GLU A 824 27.39 7.05 -15.42
N TYR A 825 27.30 7.21 -16.75
CA TYR A 825 27.64 6.16 -17.70
C TYR A 825 29.12 5.76 -17.60
N THR A 826 30.02 6.74 -17.67
CA THR A 826 31.47 6.50 -17.65
C THR A 826 31.97 5.94 -16.32
N ALA A 827 31.23 6.15 -15.22
CA ALA A 827 31.50 5.56 -13.93
C ALA A 827 31.25 4.04 -13.85
N ARG A 828 30.75 3.41 -14.91
CA ARG A 828 30.45 1.97 -14.97
C ARG A 828 31.56 1.21 -15.69
N ASP A 829 31.72 -0.05 -15.29
CA ASP A 829 32.63 -0.99 -15.93
C ASP A 829 32.07 -1.46 -17.28
N ILE A 830 32.98 -1.68 -18.21
CA ILE A 830 32.72 -2.30 -19.50
C ILE A 830 33.60 -3.54 -19.59
N THR A 831 32.96 -4.72 -19.60
CA THR A 831 33.64 -6.02 -19.71
C THR A 831 34.26 -6.25 -21.09
N GLN A 832 33.70 -5.64 -22.14
CA GLN A 832 34.22 -5.75 -23.51
C GLN A 832 34.62 -4.37 -24.01
N PHE A 833 35.93 -4.11 -24.02
CA PHE A 833 36.49 -2.77 -24.22
C PHE A 833 35.98 -2.03 -25.48
N ARG A 834 35.55 -2.72 -26.55
CA ARG A 834 35.04 -2.06 -27.76
C ARG A 834 33.62 -1.51 -27.66
N ASP A 835 32.85 -1.91 -26.64
CA ASP A 835 31.42 -1.59 -26.56
C ASP A 835 31.12 -0.18 -25.99
N ARG A 836 32.12 0.66 -25.67
CA ARG A 836 31.88 1.91 -24.92
C ARG A 836 31.01 2.93 -25.65
N LEU A 837 31.17 3.10 -26.96
CA LEU A 837 30.27 3.95 -27.74
C LEU A 837 28.98 3.21 -28.11
N ILE A 838 29.08 1.90 -28.39
CA ILE A 838 27.94 1.06 -28.78
C ILE A 838 26.90 0.98 -27.66
N ALA A 839 27.32 0.77 -26.41
CA ALA A 839 26.44 0.71 -25.24
C ALA A 839 25.90 2.09 -24.79
N PHE A 840 26.31 3.16 -25.47
CA PHE A 840 25.80 4.51 -25.29
C PHE A 840 24.94 4.96 -26.48
N TYR A 841 24.79 4.11 -27.50
CA TYR A 841 24.16 4.45 -28.78
C TYR A 841 22.74 4.98 -28.60
N GLY A 842 21.89 4.27 -27.84
CA GLY A 842 20.49 4.69 -27.66
C GLY A 842 20.36 6.00 -26.90
N ILE A 843 21.29 6.29 -26.00
CA ILE A 843 21.36 7.57 -25.28
C ILE A 843 21.75 8.68 -26.25
N ALA A 844 22.83 8.51 -27.02
CA ALA A 844 23.28 9.50 -28.00
C ALA A 844 22.19 9.79 -29.06
N GLU A 845 21.50 8.77 -29.56
CA GLU A 845 20.36 8.93 -30.47
C GLU A 845 19.24 9.76 -29.84
N THR A 846 18.93 9.53 -28.56
CA THR A 846 17.90 10.28 -27.83
C THR A 846 18.23 11.77 -27.72
N PHE A 847 19.49 12.12 -27.44
CA PHE A 847 19.95 13.50 -27.43
C PHE A 847 19.97 14.12 -28.84
N HIS A 848 20.35 13.37 -29.86
CA HIS A 848 20.34 13.86 -31.25
C HIS A 848 18.93 14.28 -31.71
N ARG A 849 17.87 13.58 -31.27
CA ARG A 849 16.48 13.96 -31.55
C ARG A 849 16.14 15.36 -31.03
N THR A 850 16.85 15.84 -30.02
CA THR A 850 16.72 17.20 -29.49
C THR A 850 17.68 18.17 -30.19
N TRP A 851 18.91 17.72 -30.45
CA TRP A 851 19.94 18.48 -31.17
C TRP A 851 20.04 18.07 -32.64
N THR A 852 18.94 18.15 -33.37
CA THR A 852 18.84 17.70 -34.78
C THR A 852 19.80 18.42 -35.71
N HIS A 853 20.24 19.63 -35.34
CA HIS A 853 21.20 20.45 -36.08
C HIS A 853 22.67 20.10 -35.78
N SER A 854 22.95 19.28 -34.76
CA SER A 854 24.31 18.94 -34.34
C SER A 854 24.71 17.53 -34.77
N GLN A 855 25.95 17.42 -35.26
CA GLN A 855 26.59 16.14 -35.54
C GLN A 855 27.21 15.54 -34.27
N TYR A 856 27.11 14.23 -34.12
CA TYR A 856 27.79 13.45 -33.08
C TYR A 856 29.16 12.99 -33.57
N LEU A 857 30.20 13.28 -32.80
CA LEU A 857 31.61 13.11 -33.18
C LEU A 857 32.32 12.29 -32.10
N ALA A 858 32.29 10.96 -32.27
CA ALA A 858 32.95 9.99 -31.39
C ALA A 858 32.74 10.23 -29.88
N GLY A 859 31.55 10.65 -29.44
CA GLY A 859 31.28 10.96 -28.04
C GLY A 859 30.96 12.42 -27.74
N LEU A 860 31.29 13.36 -28.63
CA LEU A 860 31.11 14.81 -28.42
C LEU A 860 30.12 15.39 -29.43
N TRP A 861 29.58 16.58 -29.16
CA TRP A 861 28.66 17.27 -30.07
C TRP A 861 29.29 18.45 -30.77
N LYS A 862 29.09 18.56 -32.10
CA LYS A 862 29.68 19.63 -32.91
C LYS A 862 29.29 21.04 -32.46
N HIS A 863 28.04 21.25 -32.04
CA HIS A 863 27.57 22.58 -31.61
C HIS A 863 28.24 23.07 -30.32
N ASN A 864 28.69 22.17 -29.45
CA ASN A 864 29.31 22.49 -28.16
C ASN A 864 30.73 21.93 -28.01
N LEU A 865 31.42 21.69 -29.12
CA LEU A 865 32.64 20.89 -29.16
C LEU A 865 33.76 21.43 -28.26
N LEU A 866 33.96 22.76 -28.23
CA LEU A 866 35.02 23.37 -27.40
C LEU A 866 34.79 23.17 -25.90
N GLU A 867 33.54 23.13 -25.44
CA GLU A 867 33.21 22.87 -24.04
C GLU A 867 33.28 21.39 -23.72
N ASP A 868 32.74 20.55 -24.61
CA ASP A 868 32.78 19.10 -24.49
C ASP A 868 34.22 18.57 -24.46
N LEU A 869 35.16 19.22 -25.17
CA LEU A 869 36.59 18.93 -25.10
C LEU A 869 37.21 19.19 -23.72
N LEU A 870 36.57 19.94 -22.82
CA LEU A 870 37.09 20.20 -21.47
C LEU A 870 36.70 19.12 -20.45
N TRP A 871 36.23 17.95 -20.89
CA TRP A 871 36.00 16.83 -19.97
C TRP A 871 37.28 16.49 -19.18
N GLU A 872 37.14 15.99 -17.94
CA GLU A 872 38.24 15.55 -17.09
C GLU A 872 37.95 14.20 -16.43
N SER A 873 38.98 13.39 -16.19
CA SER A 873 38.84 12.10 -15.50
C SER A 873 38.69 12.29 -13.99
N ASP A 874 37.69 11.65 -13.38
CA ASP A 874 37.47 11.65 -11.93
C ASP A 874 38.42 10.63 -11.27
N PRO A 875 39.23 11.03 -10.27
CA PRO A 875 40.12 10.09 -9.56
C PRO A 875 39.34 8.97 -8.83
N PRO A 876 39.91 7.75 -8.70
CA PRO A 876 41.25 7.35 -9.16
C PRO A 876 41.32 7.20 -10.68
N LEU A 877 42.46 7.58 -11.27
CA LEU A 877 42.68 7.43 -12.71
C LEU A 877 42.91 5.97 -13.09
N HIS A 878 42.49 5.62 -14.30
CA HIS A 878 42.65 4.29 -14.87
C HIS A 878 43.62 4.32 -16.05
N ALA A 879 44.21 3.17 -16.36
CA ALA A 879 45.01 2.99 -17.57
C ALA A 879 44.15 3.13 -18.83
N ARG A 880 44.67 3.78 -19.88
CA ARG A 880 44.09 3.75 -21.23
C ARG A 880 43.95 2.32 -21.76
N PRO A 881 42.97 2.04 -22.65
CA PRO A 881 42.84 0.75 -23.32
C PRO A 881 44.07 0.42 -24.18
N GLU A 882 44.45 -0.86 -24.25
CA GLU A 882 45.59 -1.31 -25.08
C GLU A 882 45.33 -1.21 -26.59
N SER A 883 44.06 -1.29 -27.01
CA SER A 883 43.66 -1.20 -28.41
C SER A 883 42.89 0.09 -28.68
N TYR A 884 43.04 0.61 -29.91
CA TYR A 884 42.30 1.79 -30.35
C TYR A 884 40.79 1.57 -30.22
N ARG A 885 40.11 2.59 -29.71
CA ARG A 885 38.65 2.62 -29.47
C ARG A 885 38.01 3.92 -29.92
N ALA A 886 38.67 5.04 -29.63
CA ALA A 886 38.23 6.38 -29.99
C ALA A 886 39.44 7.32 -30.08
N PRO A 887 39.33 8.45 -30.80
CA PRO A 887 40.35 9.50 -30.87
C PRO A 887 40.73 10.04 -29.49
N SER A 888 41.97 10.51 -29.28
CA SER A 888 42.45 10.89 -27.94
C SER A 888 41.66 12.05 -27.29
N TRP A 889 41.03 12.89 -28.10
CA TRP A 889 40.19 14.00 -27.67
C TRP A 889 38.79 13.58 -27.17
N SER A 890 38.36 12.34 -27.44
CA SER A 890 37.09 11.78 -26.97
C SER A 890 37.19 11.22 -25.55
N TRP A 891 36.15 11.42 -24.73
CA TRP A 891 36.02 10.79 -23.42
C TRP A 891 36.00 9.25 -23.48
N ALA A 892 35.71 8.67 -24.65
CA ALA A 892 35.69 7.22 -24.83
C ALA A 892 37.10 6.61 -24.93
N ALA A 893 38.14 7.43 -25.16
CA ALA A 893 39.54 7.00 -25.25
C ALA A 893 40.18 6.65 -23.90
N VAL A 894 39.52 6.98 -22.78
CA VAL A 894 39.97 6.63 -21.42
C VAL A 894 39.01 5.65 -20.74
N ASN A 895 39.48 5.03 -19.66
CA ASN A 895 38.67 4.22 -18.76
C ASN A 895 38.34 5.03 -17.49
N GLY A 896 37.30 4.61 -16.78
CA GLY A 896 36.82 5.32 -15.59
C GLY A 896 35.84 6.45 -15.88
N LYS A 897 35.43 7.10 -14.78
CA LYS A 897 34.43 8.17 -14.74
C LYS A 897 35.01 9.47 -15.30
N VAL A 898 34.21 10.14 -16.11
CA VAL A 898 34.54 11.42 -16.72
C VAL A 898 33.54 12.47 -16.24
N LEU A 899 34.03 13.65 -15.90
CA LEU A 899 33.24 14.79 -15.49
C LEU A 899 33.35 15.89 -16.55
N ARG A 900 32.28 16.68 -16.69
CA ARG A 900 32.41 18.01 -17.30
C ARG A 900 33.31 18.85 -16.39
N ALA A 901 34.25 19.63 -16.96
CA ALA A 901 35.09 20.53 -16.17
C ALA A 901 34.26 21.32 -15.17
N ASN A 902 34.71 21.34 -13.91
CA ASN A 902 34.04 22.00 -12.80
C ASN A 902 34.06 23.53 -12.99
N THR A 903 33.14 24.01 -13.83
CA THR A 903 32.82 25.41 -14.01
C THR A 903 31.85 25.74 -12.88
N MET A 904 32.39 26.19 -11.75
CA MET A 904 31.55 26.93 -10.81
C MET A 904 30.95 28.11 -11.59
N HIS A 905 29.69 27.97 -11.97
CA HIS A 905 28.77 28.94 -12.58
C HIS A 905 28.79 29.10 -14.13
N PHE A 906 27.69 28.64 -14.70
CA PHE A 906 27.02 29.04 -15.95
C PHE A 906 27.22 30.51 -16.31
N TRP A 907 27.74 30.89 -17.48
CA TRP A 907 27.37 32.09 -18.27
C TRP A 907 27.95 32.04 -19.69
N ARG A 908 27.19 32.49 -20.70
CA ARG A 908 27.58 32.63 -22.14
C ARG A 908 28.61 33.74 -22.43
N GLU A 909 29.39 34.16 -21.44
CA GLU A 909 30.36 35.27 -21.57
C GLU A 909 31.80 34.80 -21.82
N ASP A 910 32.00 33.50 -22.07
CA ASP A 910 33.29 32.93 -22.37
C ASP A 910 33.75 33.29 -23.79
N VAL A 911 35.03 33.64 -23.94
CA VAL A 911 35.65 34.00 -25.21
C VAL A 911 36.39 32.78 -25.76
N PRO A 912 36.11 32.33 -26.99
CA PRO A 912 36.86 31.24 -27.61
C PRO A 912 38.29 31.70 -27.95
N GLU A 913 39.29 30.95 -27.48
CA GLU A 913 40.71 31.21 -27.71
C GLU A 913 41.25 30.49 -28.96
N CYS A 914 40.46 29.57 -29.52
CA CYS A 914 40.75 28.84 -30.76
C CYS A 914 39.51 28.71 -31.64
N GLU A 915 39.73 28.29 -32.89
CA GLU A 915 38.66 27.97 -33.85
C GLU A 915 38.75 26.51 -34.29
N VAL A 916 37.60 25.83 -34.37
CA VAL A 916 37.53 24.48 -34.93
C VAL A 916 37.50 24.58 -36.45
N VAL A 917 38.58 24.16 -37.12
CA VAL A 917 38.70 24.18 -38.58
C VAL A 917 37.98 22.99 -39.20
N ASP A 918 38.24 21.80 -38.65
CA ASP A 918 37.64 20.55 -39.14
C ASP A 918 37.59 19.51 -38.02
N CYS A 919 36.58 18.63 -38.07
CA CYS A 919 36.50 17.48 -37.17
C CYS A 919 35.83 16.31 -37.89
N GLN A 920 36.58 15.24 -38.10
CA GLN A 920 36.17 14.08 -38.87
C GLN A 920 36.27 12.81 -38.02
N VAL A 921 35.34 11.88 -38.23
CA VAL A 921 35.33 10.55 -37.59
C VAL A 921 34.97 9.50 -38.63
N THR A 922 35.66 8.36 -38.59
CA THR A 922 35.41 7.23 -39.49
C THR A 922 34.65 6.15 -38.73
N LEU A 923 33.42 5.87 -39.15
CA LEU A 923 32.55 4.87 -38.52
C LEU A 923 32.95 3.45 -38.92
N ALA A 924 32.92 2.51 -37.99
CA ALA A 924 33.10 1.08 -38.30
C ALA A 924 31.92 0.50 -39.11
N ASN A 925 30.73 1.09 -38.94
CA ASN A 925 29.51 0.73 -39.67
C ASN A 925 28.65 1.98 -39.90
N GLU A 926 28.46 2.38 -41.15
CA GLU A 926 27.68 3.58 -41.52
C GLU A 926 26.21 3.53 -41.06
N LYS A 927 25.65 2.34 -40.85
CA LYS A 927 24.29 2.18 -40.30
C LYS A 927 24.21 2.45 -38.79
N MET A 928 25.35 2.66 -38.14
CA MET A 928 25.48 2.91 -36.70
C MET A 928 26.20 4.25 -36.44
N PRO A 929 25.57 5.41 -36.74
CA PRO A 929 26.20 6.73 -36.66
C PRO A 929 26.71 7.14 -35.26
N TYR A 930 26.20 6.54 -34.19
CA TYR A 930 26.64 6.80 -32.81
C TYR A 930 27.52 5.67 -32.23
N GLY A 931 27.90 4.69 -33.05
CA GLY A 931 28.57 3.45 -32.63
C GLY A 931 30.10 3.51 -32.63
N GLU A 932 30.72 2.36 -32.90
CA GLU A 932 32.18 2.20 -32.96
C GLU A 932 32.80 3.04 -34.09
N VAL A 933 33.94 3.66 -33.79
CA VAL A 933 34.76 4.43 -34.73
C VAL A 933 36.11 3.73 -34.94
N THR A 934 36.64 3.79 -36.15
CA THR A 934 37.95 3.23 -36.50
C THR A 934 39.04 4.28 -36.57
N ASP A 935 38.67 5.55 -36.74
CA ASP A 935 39.60 6.68 -36.83
C ASP A 935 38.89 8.01 -36.50
N GLY A 936 39.65 9.06 -36.20
CA GLY A 936 39.12 10.42 -36.08
C GLY A 936 40.20 11.48 -35.92
N ARG A 937 39.90 12.69 -36.42
CA ARG A 937 40.84 13.80 -36.56
C ARG A 937 40.15 15.10 -36.19
N LEU A 938 40.76 15.88 -35.30
CA LEU A 938 40.33 17.22 -34.92
C LEU A 938 41.40 18.23 -35.34
N GLN A 939 41.03 19.23 -36.15
CA GLN A 939 41.92 20.31 -36.54
C GLN A 939 41.46 21.63 -35.91
N LEU A 940 42.33 22.24 -35.12
CA LEU A 940 42.11 23.53 -34.46
C LEU A 940 43.02 24.58 -35.10
N ASN A 941 42.56 25.82 -35.18
CA ASN A 941 43.40 26.99 -35.40
C ASN A 941 43.60 27.69 -34.05
N ALA A 942 44.74 27.44 -33.42
CA ALA A 942 44.98 27.81 -32.02
C ALA A 942 46.40 28.33 -31.82
N SER A 943 46.56 29.18 -30.81
CA SER A 943 47.88 29.46 -30.24
C SER A 943 48.34 28.24 -29.42
N MET A 944 49.64 27.93 -29.42
CA MET A 944 50.18 26.76 -28.72
C MET A 944 51.52 27.10 -28.10
N THR A 945 51.67 26.83 -26.80
CA THR A 945 52.88 27.14 -26.04
C THR A 945 53.48 25.88 -25.42
N SER A 946 54.80 25.76 -25.50
CA SER A 946 55.54 24.71 -24.81
C SER A 946 55.51 24.93 -23.29
N ILE A 947 55.27 23.87 -22.51
CA ILE A 947 55.16 23.90 -21.05
C ILE A 947 55.96 22.76 -20.42
N ILE A 948 56.38 22.95 -19.17
CA ILE A 948 56.89 21.87 -18.32
C ILE A 948 55.71 21.31 -17.51
N TRP A 949 55.28 20.10 -17.83
CA TRP A 949 54.11 19.47 -17.24
C TRP A 949 54.49 18.51 -16.11
N HIS A 950 53.84 18.65 -14.95
CA HIS A 950 54.01 17.78 -13.79
C HIS A 950 52.68 17.08 -13.42
N PRO A 951 52.33 15.98 -14.10
CA PRO A 951 51.02 15.32 -13.99
C PRO A 951 50.70 14.84 -12.57
N SER A 952 51.65 14.22 -11.86
CA SER A 952 51.43 13.69 -10.51
C SER A 952 51.20 14.75 -9.42
N GLN A 953 51.60 16.00 -9.66
CA GLN A 953 51.31 17.12 -8.75
C GLN A 953 50.11 17.96 -9.21
N GLY A 954 49.53 17.65 -10.38
CA GLY A 954 48.44 18.44 -10.97
C GLY A 954 48.85 19.87 -11.29
N LYS A 955 50.10 20.10 -11.70
CA LYS A 955 50.68 21.43 -11.98
C LYS A 955 51.43 21.47 -13.31
N PHE A 956 51.60 22.68 -13.85
CA PHE A 956 52.47 22.92 -15.00
C PHE A 956 53.13 24.30 -14.95
N TYR A 957 54.27 24.44 -15.60
CA TYR A 957 55.20 25.55 -15.47
C TYR A 957 55.65 26.08 -16.83
N ALA A 958 56.10 27.34 -16.86
CA ALA A 958 56.66 27.97 -18.06
C ALA A 958 58.02 27.36 -18.47
N THR A 959 58.23 27.18 -19.77
CA THR A 959 59.50 26.72 -20.34
C THR A 959 60.50 27.85 -20.54
N SER A 960 61.79 27.53 -20.55
CA SER A 960 62.88 28.48 -20.83
C SER A 960 63.06 28.83 -22.31
N GLN A 961 62.28 28.25 -23.21
CA GLN A 961 62.41 28.44 -24.66
C GLN A 961 61.06 28.79 -25.29
N GLY A 962 60.87 30.08 -25.58
CA GLY A 962 59.80 30.63 -26.41
C GLY A 962 60.30 31.93 -27.05
N ASP A 963 60.04 32.08 -28.34
CA ASP A 963 60.69 33.00 -29.27
C ASP A 963 60.83 34.47 -28.80
N SER A 964 61.94 35.05 -29.22
CA SER A 964 62.63 36.19 -28.62
C SER A 964 62.08 37.57 -28.98
N ASP A 965 60.85 37.93 -28.58
CA ASP A 965 60.46 39.36 -28.64
C ASP A 965 59.42 39.85 -27.60
N LYS A 966 58.89 38.99 -26.71
CA LYS A 966 57.91 39.41 -25.68
C LYS A 966 58.06 38.75 -24.28
N SER A 967 59.14 38.01 -24.04
CA SER A 967 59.29 37.10 -22.89
C SER A 967 59.99 37.67 -21.64
N GLU A 968 60.18 38.99 -21.52
CA GLU A 968 60.92 39.58 -20.39
C GLU A 968 60.23 39.43 -19.02
N GLU A 969 58.95 39.07 -18.95
CA GLU A 969 58.18 39.05 -17.69
C GLU A 969 58.01 37.67 -17.01
N LEU A 970 58.29 36.54 -17.67
CA LEU A 970 58.07 35.21 -17.07
C LEU A 970 59.37 34.41 -16.86
N HIS A 971 59.74 34.17 -15.59
CA HIS A 971 60.88 33.32 -15.26
C HIS A 971 60.62 31.84 -15.60
N PRO A 972 61.59 31.12 -16.19
CA PRO A 972 61.48 29.67 -16.41
C PRO A 972 61.19 28.94 -15.10
N GLY A 973 60.23 28.00 -15.11
CA GLY A 973 59.79 27.30 -13.90
C GLY A 973 58.72 28.05 -13.07
N THR A 974 58.20 29.18 -13.56
CA THR A 974 57.02 29.83 -12.95
C THR A 974 55.80 28.92 -13.07
N LEU A 975 55.09 28.71 -11.95
CA LEU A 975 53.85 27.93 -11.92
C LEU A 975 52.75 28.67 -12.68
N LEU A 976 52.25 28.06 -13.76
CA LEU A 976 51.23 28.66 -14.62
C LEU A 976 49.80 28.33 -14.14
N GLY A 977 49.56 27.10 -13.70
CA GLY A 977 48.21 26.69 -13.32
C GLY A 977 48.10 25.27 -12.84
N LYS A 978 46.85 24.80 -12.75
CA LYS A 978 46.52 23.41 -12.43
C LYS A 978 46.32 22.60 -13.70
N CYS A 979 46.71 21.34 -13.67
CA CYS A 979 46.43 20.39 -14.74
C CYS A 979 45.72 19.15 -14.21
N TYR A 980 44.99 18.51 -15.10
CA TYR A 980 44.15 17.34 -14.84
C TYR A 980 44.52 16.28 -15.89
N PRO A 981 45.34 15.28 -15.52
CA PRO A 981 45.74 14.21 -16.44
C PRO A 981 44.55 13.30 -16.79
N ASP A 982 44.52 12.83 -18.04
CA ASP A 982 43.43 12.01 -18.55
C ASP A 982 43.48 10.55 -18.03
N SER A 983 44.67 9.99 -17.77
CA SER A 983 44.84 8.58 -17.40
C SER A 983 46.02 8.31 -16.45
N LEU A 984 46.11 7.08 -15.97
CA LEU A 984 47.14 6.65 -15.01
C LEU A 984 48.55 6.68 -15.63
N GLN A 985 48.71 6.35 -16.91
CA GLN A 985 50.02 6.32 -17.58
C GLN A 985 50.73 7.66 -17.52
N GLU A 986 49.98 8.76 -17.53
CA GLU A 986 50.57 10.09 -17.47
C GLU A 986 51.04 10.45 -16.06
N ILE A 987 50.51 9.82 -15.00
CA ILE A 987 51.00 10.00 -13.63
C ILE A 987 52.22 9.09 -13.34
N GLU A 988 52.22 7.87 -13.90
CA GLU A 988 53.28 6.86 -13.68
C GLU A 988 54.61 7.20 -14.37
N SER A 989 54.61 8.06 -15.39
CA SER A 989 55.86 8.59 -15.95
C SER A 989 56.52 9.51 -14.92
N GLU A 990 57.51 8.99 -14.18
CA GLU A 990 58.22 9.74 -13.14
C GLU A 990 58.94 10.97 -13.71
N GLY A 991 58.44 12.17 -13.37
CA GLY A 991 59.16 13.43 -13.57
C GLY A 991 58.37 14.53 -14.29
N MET A 992 59.00 15.70 -14.37
CA MET A 992 58.55 16.79 -15.23
C MET A 992 58.85 16.44 -16.69
N GLN A 993 57.88 16.64 -17.59
CA GLN A 993 58.07 16.41 -19.03
C GLN A 993 57.66 17.63 -19.85
N GLN A 994 58.26 17.79 -21.03
CA GLN A 994 57.85 18.85 -21.96
C GLN A 994 56.54 18.45 -22.66
N ALA A 995 55.55 19.35 -22.64
CA ALA A 995 54.26 19.19 -23.30
C ALA A 995 53.83 20.51 -23.95
N TYR A 996 52.69 20.52 -24.62
CA TYR A 996 52.13 21.73 -25.23
C TYR A 996 50.75 22.05 -24.63
N ALA A 997 50.53 23.32 -24.31
CA ALA A 997 49.26 23.85 -23.83
C ALA A 997 48.53 24.58 -24.96
N ILE A 998 47.27 24.22 -25.18
CA ILE A 998 46.38 24.84 -26.18
C ILE A 998 45.19 25.46 -25.43
N PRO A 999 45.08 26.80 -25.34
CA PRO A 999 43.92 27.45 -24.76
C PRO A 999 42.70 27.25 -25.66
N LEU A 1000 41.59 26.80 -25.08
CA LEU A 1000 40.32 26.64 -25.80
C LEU A 1000 39.40 27.82 -25.57
N ARG A 1001 39.32 28.32 -24.33
CA ARG A 1001 38.43 29.41 -23.93
C ARG A 1001 38.94 30.17 -22.71
N SER A 1002 38.50 31.42 -22.56
CA SER A 1002 38.77 32.24 -21.38
C SER A 1002 37.51 32.94 -20.84
N SER A 1003 37.45 33.15 -19.53
CA SER A 1003 36.38 33.88 -18.85
C SER A 1003 36.96 35.11 -18.17
N ARG A 1004 36.64 36.31 -18.67
CA ARG A 1004 37.26 37.58 -18.24
C ARG A 1004 36.47 38.38 -17.20
N LYS A 1005 35.20 38.05 -16.92
CA LYS A 1005 34.32 38.86 -16.05
C LYS A 1005 34.03 38.24 -14.67
N THR A 1006 33.93 36.91 -14.58
CA THR A 1006 33.31 36.25 -13.42
C THR A 1006 34.32 35.53 -12.54
N TYR A 1007 35.22 34.76 -13.15
CA TYR A 1007 36.21 33.94 -12.42
C TYR A 1007 37.64 34.19 -12.84
N HIS A 1008 37.87 34.95 -13.91
CA HIS A 1008 39.21 35.26 -14.40
C HIS A 1008 39.98 33.94 -14.59
N VAL A 1009 39.63 33.11 -15.60
CA VAL A 1009 40.27 31.81 -15.85
C VAL A 1009 40.44 31.51 -17.34
N ILE A 1010 41.56 30.88 -17.73
CA ILE A 1010 41.77 30.28 -19.07
C ILE A 1010 41.74 28.76 -18.93
N GLN A 1011 41.03 28.10 -19.83
CA GLN A 1011 40.90 26.65 -19.85
C GLN A 1011 41.37 26.10 -21.20
N GLY A 1012 42.04 24.96 -21.18
CA GLY A 1012 42.57 24.39 -22.41
C GLY A 1012 43.03 22.94 -22.27
N LEU A 1013 43.64 22.44 -23.35
CA LEU A 1013 44.14 21.07 -23.46
C LEU A 1013 45.64 21.02 -23.23
N ILE A 1014 46.10 19.90 -22.66
CA ILE A 1014 47.51 19.51 -22.67
C ILE A 1014 47.66 18.40 -23.71
N VAL A 1015 48.62 18.57 -24.61
CA VAL A 1015 48.90 17.62 -25.70
C VAL A 1015 50.37 17.23 -25.76
N LEU A 1016 50.63 16.03 -26.28
CA LEU A 1016 51.97 15.51 -26.59
C LEU A 1016 52.08 15.20 -28.08
N PRO A 1017 53.25 15.38 -28.71
CA PRO A 1017 53.45 15.00 -30.11
C PRO A 1017 53.32 13.48 -30.28
N CYS A 1018 52.75 13.05 -31.40
CA CYS A 1018 52.68 11.65 -31.75
C CYS A 1018 54.06 11.16 -32.23
N GLN A 1019 54.48 9.96 -31.81
CA GLN A 1019 55.79 9.41 -32.20
C GLN A 1019 55.79 9.04 -33.69
N GLY A 1020 56.66 9.70 -34.49
CA GLY A 1020 56.99 9.26 -35.85
C GLY A 1020 56.47 10.11 -37.01
N ASP A 1021 55.72 11.19 -36.77
CA ASP A 1021 55.08 11.98 -37.84
C ASP A 1021 55.38 13.49 -37.72
N TYR A 1022 56.67 13.84 -37.79
CA TYR A 1022 57.15 15.23 -37.62
C TYR A 1022 56.72 16.17 -38.76
N GLU A 1023 56.31 15.65 -39.92
CA GLU A 1023 55.92 16.47 -41.08
C GLU A 1023 54.50 17.05 -40.96
N ASN A 1024 53.61 16.45 -40.16
CA ASN A 1024 52.17 16.80 -40.11
C ASN A 1024 51.67 17.47 -38.82
N GLN A 1025 52.55 17.79 -37.85
CA GLN A 1025 52.18 18.40 -36.56
C GLN A 1025 50.98 17.70 -35.88
N CYS A 1026 51.03 16.37 -35.77
CA CYS A 1026 49.99 15.56 -35.14
C CYS A 1026 50.23 15.39 -33.63
N PHE A 1027 49.19 15.67 -32.84
CA PHE A 1027 49.23 15.64 -31.38
C PHE A 1027 48.19 14.68 -30.80
N ARG A 1028 48.48 14.20 -29.59
CA ARG A 1028 47.61 13.40 -28.74
C ARG A 1028 47.25 14.20 -27.51
N ARG A 1029 45.96 14.24 -27.16
CA ARG A 1029 45.50 14.80 -25.89
C ARG A 1029 45.92 13.90 -24.72
N VAL A 1030 46.39 14.53 -23.64
CA VAL A 1030 46.84 13.85 -22.41
C VAL A 1030 46.27 14.43 -21.12
N GLY A 1031 45.54 15.53 -21.21
CA GLY A 1031 44.91 16.17 -20.07
C GLY A 1031 44.30 17.52 -20.45
N ARG A 1032 43.81 18.22 -19.44
CA ARG A 1032 43.38 19.61 -19.54
C ARG A 1032 44.03 20.47 -18.47
N PHE A 1033 43.90 21.79 -18.60
CA PHE A 1033 44.43 22.74 -17.63
C PHE A 1033 43.46 23.88 -17.32
N ASP A 1034 43.67 24.50 -16.16
CA ASP A 1034 43.07 25.77 -15.75
C ASP A 1034 44.16 26.74 -15.27
N ILE A 1035 44.15 27.96 -15.81
CA ILE A 1035 44.99 29.08 -15.38
C ILE A 1035 44.10 30.14 -14.70
N PRO A 1036 44.19 30.32 -13.37
CA PRO A 1036 43.48 31.40 -12.68
C PRO A 1036 44.18 32.75 -12.94
N LEU A 1037 43.53 33.64 -13.67
CA LEU A 1037 43.98 34.99 -13.98
C LEU A 1037 44.03 35.90 -12.73
N LEU A 1038 43.35 35.57 -11.62
CA LEU A 1038 43.39 36.33 -10.35
C LEU A 1038 44.66 36.12 -9.50
N LYS A 1039 45.46 35.07 -9.78
CA LYS A 1039 46.62 34.69 -8.94
C LYS A 1039 47.98 35.15 -9.48
N LEU A 1040 48.05 35.67 -10.70
CA LEU A 1040 49.23 36.31 -11.26
C LEU A 1040 49.12 37.81 -10.96
N TRP A 1041 50.00 38.32 -10.09
CA TRP A 1041 50.00 39.71 -9.63
C TRP A 1041 50.16 40.70 -10.80
N GLY A 1042 49.18 41.61 -10.98
CA GLY A 1042 49.26 42.79 -11.85
C GLY A 1042 49.13 42.49 -13.35
N ASP A 1043 48.11 43.07 -14.01
CA ASP A 1043 47.96 43.21 -15.47
C ASP A 1043 48.54 42.09 -16.37
N PHE A 1044 48.36 40.81 -15.99
CA PHE A 1044 48.83 39.69 -16.80
C PHE A 1044 47.91 39.49 -18.01
N ASP A 1045 48.35 39.96 -19.17
CA ASP A 1045 47.64 39.75 -20.43
C ASP A 1045 47.87 38.30 -20.92
N PRO A 1046 46.84 37.44 -21.02
CA PRO A 1046 46.99 36.08 -21.54
C PRO A 1046 47.68 35.98 -22.92
N ASP A 1047 47.62 37.05 -23.72
CA ASP A 1047 48.31 37.15 -25.00
C ASP A 1047 49.85 37.12 -24.85
N THR A 1048 50.39 37.41 -23.66
CA THR A 1048 51.83 37.27 -23.35
C THR A 1048 52.27 35.83 -23.16
N LEU A 1049 51.39 34.94 -22.68
CA LEU A 1049 51.73 33.52 -22.45
C LEU A 1049 51.57 32.66 -23.71
N PHE A 1050 50.48 32.89 -24.45
CA PHE A 1050 50.11 32.06 -25.59
C PHE A 1050 50.53 32.64 -26.93
N GLY A 1051 50.88 33.93 -26.98
CA GLY A 1051 51.18 34.63 -28.21
C GLY A 1051 49.93 34.82 -29.10
N SER A 1052 50.00 35.81 -29.99
CA SER A 1052 48.89 36.15 -30.90
C SER A 1052 48.86 35.32 -32.18
N THR A 1053 49.93 34.55 -32.46
CA THR A 1053 50.05 33.75 -33.68
C THR A 1053 49.32 32.42 -33.52
N ARG A 1054 48.20 32.26 -34.24
CA ARG A 1054 47.49 30.98 -34.33
C ARG A 1054 48.06 30.13 -35.46
N GLN A 1055 48.10 28.82 -35.25
CA GLN A 1055 48.56 27.84 -36.23
C GLN A 1055 47.60 26.63 -36.28
N PRO A 1056 47.56 25.89 -37.40
CA PRO A 1056 46.79 24.66 -37.48
C PRO A 1056 47.40 23.58 -36.60
N VAL A 1057 46.62 23.06 -35.66
CA VAL A 1057 47.00 21.96 -34.76
C VAL A 1057 46.09 20.78 -35.01
N VAL A 1058 46.66 19.61 -35.30
CA VAL A 1058 45.91 18.37 -35.55
C VAL A 1058 45.98 17.48 -34.31
N ILE A 1059 44.83 17.10 -33.76
CA ILE A 1059 44.70 16.16 -32.64
C ILE A 1059 44.01 14.88 -33.12
N ILE A 1060 44.62 13.73 -32.85
CA ILE A 1060 44.13 12.41 -33.25
C ILE A 1060 43.71 11.55 -32.07
#